data_AF-A0A8X7PEH8-F1
#
_entry.id   AF-A0A8X7PEH8-F1
#
_cell.length_a   1.000
_cell.length_b   1.000
_cell.length_c   1.000
_cell.angle_alpha   90.00
_cell.angle_beta   90.00
_cell.angle_gamma   90.00
#
_symmetry.space_group_name_H-M   'P 1'
#
loop_
_entity.id
_entity.type
_entity.pdbx_description
1 polymer ?
#
loop_
_entity_poly.entity_id
_entity_poly.type
_entity_poly.pdbx_seq_one_letter_code
_entity_poly.pdbx_strand_id
1 'polypeptide(L)'
;MILHDNKPAVVYSLLVLLLAVSFFVPISSDGDADALLKFKSSLVNATVLTGWGDSGDPPCTGKKGSNSKWKGVMCSAGVVYALRLENMSLAGTLDVQALGSMRGLKSVSFMRNGLEGNKGLCGPPLLPCRHPRPPLVAVFLLALTVLAVIVLVTVFCSVCILSRRQRKGPDHDRGHSPSLGLGTVYGPSEQQQQNSEKSSQDSKVYRKLANEAVQRDSTATSSVLSERALPREEDQRKLHFVRNDQEKFTLQDMLRASAEVLGSGGFGSSYKAALTGSRAVVVKRFRFMNNIRREEFYDHMKKIGRLSHPNLLPLIAFYYRKDEKLLVTNYIPNGSLANLLHANRTPGQVVLDWPIRLKIARGVTRGLAYLYRTFPDLNLPHGHLKSSNVLLDHDFEPLLTDYALVPVVNKEQSHQFMVAYKSPEFTQQDRTSRKSDVWSLGILILEILTGKFPANYLRQGKGADDELAAWVESVARTEWNADVFDKEMRAGKEQEGQMLKLLKIGLRCCDWDVERRMELHEAVDRIEEVDHREAGGSQESFRSSYVTASDGENRFSRAMTGEFSLVLDGSNSRLSSPVSENDDIYSILAAEGIEFLLSHSGEVPLEYIHGKTICLFFSENWCRPCKDFTPELVKLYESLQKRGEEIEIIFVSFDHDMTLFYQHFWSMPWLAVPFSLSLRNKLTDKYRVARIPSLVPLYPDEISVADDVIGLIEDYGPEAFPFTKKRKEELKAIDDSKRVGGHLEKLLTHETRSYVVSRNGSKVLVSDLVGKTIGLYFGAHWCPPFRSFTSQLIDVYNELTASTKGSFEVVLVSTDRDSREFNINMTNMPWLAIPYEDRTRQDLCRIFNIKLIPALVIIGPEEKTVCTNAREMVSLYGSRSYPFTESRIVELEGCLKKEGDSFPRKVKDKKHEHELKLDMAKGYVCDFCKKQGKFWAFSCDACDYDLHPTCVEEQEASLV
;
A
#
# COMPACT_ATOMS: atom_id res chain seq x y z
N MET A 1 51.62 -55.63 30.21
CA MET A 1 52.28 -54.47 29.56
C MET A 1 51.40 -54.00 28.40
N ILE A 2 51.64 -52.80 27.86
CA ILE A 2 50.86 -52.13 26.79
C ILE A 2 49.51 -51.57 27.27
N LEU A 3 49.46 -50.23 27.29
CA LEU A 3 48.29 -49.36 27.36
C LEU A 3 47.98 -48.84 25.95
N HIS A 4 46.80 -48.20 25.79
CA HIS A 4 46.35 -47.48 24.59
C HIS A 4 46.02 -48.36 23.36
N ASP A 5 45.02 -48.05 22.53
CA ASP A 5 44.31 -46.78 22.37
C ASP A 5 42.78 -46.88 22.39
N ASN A 6 42.11 -45.88 23.00
CA ASN A 6 40.66 -45.69 22.90
C ASN A 6 40.29 -44.18 22.98
N LYS A 7 41.09 -43.34 22.34
CA LYS A 7 41.03 -41.86 22.47
C LYS A 7 39.91 -41.13 21.69
N PRO A 8 39.37 -41.58 20.55
CA PRO A 8 38.46 -40.72 19.76
C PRO A 8 37.09 -40.53 20.42
N ALA A 9 36.52 -41.57 21.03
CA ALA A 9 35.17 -41.52 21.61
C ALA A 9 35.08 -40.61 22.85
N VAL A 10 36.11 -40.62 23.71
CA VAL A 10 36.17 -39.77 24.91
C VAL A 10 36.30 -38.30 24.53
N VAL A 11 37.14 -37.98 23.53
CA VAL A 11 37.28 -36.61 23.02
C VAL A 11 35.98 -36.11 22.36
N TYR A 12 35.32 -36.93 21.55
CA TYR A 12 33.99 -36.60 20.99
C TYR A 12 32.97 -36.29 22.09
N SER A 13 32.91 -37.14 23.13
CA SER A 13 31.98 -36.98 24.24
C SER A 13 32.23 -35.68 25.02
N LEU A 14 33.50 -35.37 25.35
CA LEU A 14 33.87 -34.13 26.04
C LEU A 14 33.63 -32.88 25.19
N LEU A 15 33.87 -32.93 23.88
CA LEU A 15 33.64 -31.77 23.00
C LEU A 15 32.14 -31.46 22.88
N VAL A 16 31.30 -32.49 22.74
CA VAL A 16 29.83 -32.35 22.72
C VAL A 16 29.32 -31.86 24.07
N LEU A 17 29.87 -32.35 25.20
CA LEU A 17 29.49 -31.88 26.53
C LEU A 17 29.83 -30.39 26.74
N LEU A 18 31.03 -29.96 26.33
CA LEU A 18 31.46 -28.55 26.42
C LEU A 18 30.65 -27.63 25.51
N LEU A 19 30.24 -28.09 24.32
CA LEU A 19 29.34 -27.35 23.43
C LEU A 19 27.90 -27.29 23.94
N ALA A 20 27.40 -28.34 24.59
CA ALA A 20 26.08 -28.34 25.23
C ALA A 20 26.04 -27.39 26.45
N VAL A 21 27.06 -27.46 27.32
CA VAL A 21 27.16 -26.60 28.53
C VAL A 21 27.36 -25.13 28.18
N SER A 22 27.96 -24.79 27.03
CA SER A 22 28.09 -23.40 26.59
C SER A 22 26.84 -22.80 25.92
N PHE A 23 25.82 -23.62 25.62
CA PHE A 23 24.49 -23.14 25.19
C PHE A 23 23.39 -23.29 26.26
N PHE A 24 23.61 -24.07 27.31
CA PHE A 24 22.75 -24.14 28.49
C PHE A 24 23.39 -23.48 29.71
N VAL A 25 23.46 -22.14 29.69
CA VAL A 25 23.32 -21.37 30.93
C VAL A 25 21.82 -21.27 31.22
N PRO A 26 21.27 -21.99 32.22
CA PRO A 26 19.94 -21.66 32.70
C PRO A 26 19.98 -20.25 33.27
N ILE A 27 19.21 -19.33 32.69
CA ILE A 27 18.99 -18.01 33.29
C ILE A 27 18.14 -18.25 34.53
N SER A 28 18.76 -18.33 35.70
CA SER A 28 18.01 -18.48 36.95
C SER A 28 17.23 -17.22 37.25
N SER A 29 16.01 -17.39 37.77
CA SER A 29 15.11 -16.31 38.17
C SER A 29 15.66 -15.45 39.33
N ASP A 30 16.72 -15.93 39.99
CA ASP A 30 17.38 -15.25 41.11
C ASP A 30 17.93 -13.88 40.68
N GLY A 31 18.45 -13.77 39.45
CA GLY A 31 18.95 -12.49 38.92
C GLY A 31 17.86 -11.44 38.71
N ASP A 32 16.64 -11.86 38.31
CA ASP A 32 15.47 -10.98 38.26
C ASP A 32 14.97 -10.66 39.67
N ALA A 33 15.03 -11.62 40.61
CA ALA A 33 14.64 -11.42 42.01
C ALA A 33 15.53 -10.38 42.72
N ASP A 34 16.84 -10.52 42.63
CA ASP A 34 17.83 -9.59 43.20
C ASP A 34 17.71 -8.19 42.57
N ALA A 35 17.51 -8.12 41.25
CA ALA A 35 17.26 -6.85 40.56
C ALA A 35 16.00 -6.15 41.08
N LEU A 36 14.91 -6.89 41.31
CA LEU A 36 13.67 -6.34 41.85
C LEU A 36 13.78 -5.96 43.34
N LEU A 37 14.52 -6.72 44.15
CA LEU A 37 14.75 -6.37 45.56
C LEU A 37 15.67 -5.15 45.71
N LYS A 38 16.70 -5.03 44.86
CA LYS A 38 17.56 -3.83 44.76
C LYS A 38 16.79 -2.61 44.24
N PHE A 39 15.86 -2.80 43.30
CA PHE A 39 14.94 -1.75 42.89
C PHE A 39 14.01 -1.33 44.06
N LYS A 40 13.40 -2.29 44.76
CA LYS A 40 12.54 -2.06 45.94
C LYS A 40 13.27 -1.26 47.03
N SER A 41 14.56 -1.51 47.28
CA SER A 41 15.34 -0.77 48.28
C SER A 41 15.75 0.66 47.86
N SER A 42 15.60 1.04 46.59
CA SER A 42 15.82 2.43 46.13
C SER A 42 14.64 3.38 46.45
N LEU A 43 13.47 2.82 46.79
CA LEU A 43 12.23 3.56 47.00
C LEU A 43 12.01 3.93 48.47
N VAL A 44 11.69 5.21 48.74
CA VAL A 44 11.46 5.75 50.09
C VAL A 44 10.19 5.19 50.74
N ASN A 45 9.17 4.86 49.93
CA ASN A 45 7.89 4.31 50.39
C ASN A 45 7.64 2.88 49.85
N ALA A 46 8.64 2.01 49.96
CA ALA A 46 8.58 0.63 49.48
C ALA A 46 7.59 -0.30 50.22
N THR A 47 6.93 0.19 51.27
CA THR A 47 6.02 -0.57 52.16
C THR A 47 4.80 -1.16 51.42
N VAL A 48 4.41 -0.57 50.29
CA VAL A 48 3.29 -1.03 49.45
C VAL A 48 3.68 -2.24 48.57
N LEU A 49 4.96 -2.65 48.60
CA LEU A 49 5.55 -3.82 47.93
C LEU A 49 5.83 -4.99 48.91
N THR A 50 4.92 -5.20 49.88
CA THR A 50 4.87 -6.43 50.69
C THR A 50 4.64 -7.67 49.81
N GLY A 51 5.19 -8.81 50.22
CA GLY A 51 5.21 -10.07 49.46
C GLY A 51 6.40 -10.19 48.49
N TRP A 52 7.10 -9.10 48.16
CA TRP A 52 8.33 -9.16 47.36
C TRP A 52 9.50 -9.65 48.22
N GLY A 53 9.93 -10.90 47.98
CA GLY A 53 11.04 -11.58 48.68
C GLY A 53 10.62 -12.40 49.91
N ASP A 54 9.50 -12.05 50.54
CA ASP A 54 9.12 -12.50 51.89
C ASP A 54 8.84 -14.02 52.01
N SER A 55 8.64 -14.75 50.90
CA SER A 55 8.36 -16.19 50.88
C SER A 55 9.49 -17.07 50.33
N GLY A 56 10.58 -16.48 49.82
CA GLY A 56 11.62 -17.20 49.07
C GLY A 56 11.18 -17.74 47.70
N ASP A 57 9.92 -17.53 47.28
CA ASP A 57 9.49 -17.83 45.92
C ASP A 57 10.17 -16.87 44.91
N PRO A 58 10.65 -17.35 43.75
CA PRO A 58 11.10 -16.47 42.68
C PRO A 58 9.95 -15.60 42.15
N PRO A 59 10.24 -14.41 41.59
CA PRO A 59 9.21 -13.49 41.09
C PRO A 59 8.36 -14.11 39.98
N CYS A 60 8.89 -15.10 39.25
CA CYS A 60 8.16 -15.85 38.23
C CYS A 60 8.30 -17.36 38.46
N THR A 61 7.17 -18.06 38.60
CA THR A 61 7.15 -19.53 38.59
C THR A 61 7.09 -20.04 37.15
N GLY A 62 7.88 -21.07 36.80
CA GLY A 62 8.07 -21.55 35.41
C GLY A 62 6.87 -22.18 34.68
N LYS A 63 5.63 -21.98 35.15
CA LYS A 63 4.41 -22.46 34.46
C LYS A 63 3.92 -21.42 33.45
N LYS A 64 3.66 -21.83 32.20
CA LYS A 64 2.97 -20.99 31.20
C LYS A 64 1.62 -20.53 31.77
N GLY A 65 1.37 -19.22 31.74
CA GLY A 65 0.14 -18.62 32.27
C GLY A 65 0.13 -18.33 33.78
N SER A 66 1.23 -18.54 34.51
CA SER A 66 1.30 -18.14 35.93
C SER A 66 1.54 -16.63 36.07
N ASN A 67 0.60 -15.93 36.70
CA ASN A 67 0.82 -14.58 37.21
C ASN A 67 1.86 -14.60 38.35
N SER A 68 2.53 -13.48 38.59
CA SER A 68 3.45 -13.36 39.73
C SER A 68 2.68 -13.32 41.05
N LYS A 69 3.30 -13.85 42.12
CA LYS A 69 2.91 -13.55 43.52
C LYS A 69 3.34 -12.14 43.93
N TRP A 70 4.37 -11.57 43.30
CA TRP A 70 4.94 -10.27 43.64
C TRP A 70 4.08 -9.17 43.01
N LYS A 71 3.44 -8.35 43.85
CA LYS A 71 2.47 -7.32 43.42
C LYS A 71 3.06 -6.39 42.35
N GLY A 72 2.43 -6.36 41.17
CA GLY A 72 2.83 -5.50 40.04
C GLY A 72 3.98 -6.04 39.17
N VAL A 73 4.46 -7.26 39.42
CA VAL A 73 5.42 -7.97 38.54
C VAL A 73 4.64 -8.83 37.54
N MET A 74 5.04 -8.81 36.26
CA MET A 74 4.42 -9.60 35.20
C MET A 74 5.42 -10.55 34.55
N CYS A 75 4.99 -11.82 34.42
CA CYS A 75 5.82 -12.95 34.05
C CYS A 75 5.41 -13.54 32.70
N SER A 76 6.40 -13.94 31.89
CA SER A 76 6.16 -14.68 30.64
C SER A 76 7.26 -15.71 30.46
N ALA A 77 6.88 -16.96 30.18
CA ALA A 77 7.78 -18.12 30.09
C ALA A 77 8.77 -18.30 31.27
N GLY A 78 8.41 -17.80 32.47
CA GLY A 78 9.26 -17.86 33.67
C GLY A 78 10.21 -16.68 33.88
N VAL A 79 10.19 -15.66 33.00
CA VAL A 79 11.04 -14.45 33.08
C VAL A 79 10.18 -13.21 33.37
N VAL A 80 10.72 -12.23 34.10
CA VAL A 80 10.05 -10.93 34.30
C VAL A 80 10.07 -10.15 32.99
N TYR A 81 8.90 -9.88 32.42
CA TYR A 81 8.79 -9.14 31.14
C TYR A 81 8.24 -7.73 31.31
N ALA A 82 7.51 -7.44 32.39
CA ALA A 82 7.00 -6.10 32.65
C ALA A 82 6.81 -5.80 34.15
N LEU A 83 6.83 -4.52 34.49
CA LEU A 83 6.51 -3.97 35.81
C LEU A 83 5.41 -2.91 35.68
N ARG A 84 4.39 -2.98 36.54
CA ARG A 84 3.30 -1.99 36.62
C ARG A 84 3.00 -1.67 38.08
N LEU A 85 3.63 -0.60 38.56
CA LEU A 85 3.52 -0.11 39.95
C LEU A 85 2.83 1.25 39.99
N GLU A 86 1.62 1.31 39.44
CA GLU A 86 0.85 2.54 39.25
C GLU A 86 -0.01 2.87 40.47
N ASN A 87 -0.11 4.15 40.83
CA ASN A 87 -0.97 4.64 41.92
C ASN A 87 -0.69 3.97 43.28
N MET A 88 0.58 3.69 43.58
CA MET A 88 1.02 2.98 44.79
C MET A 88 1.68 3.90 45.83
N SER A 89 1.58 5.23 45.67
CA SER A 89 2.21 6.24 46.52
C SER A 89 3.71 6.03 46.76
N LEU A 90 4.41 5.42 45.79
CA LEU A 90 5.86 5.22 45.81
C LEU A 90 6.55 6.58 45.69
N ALA A 91 7.72 6.72 46.32
CA ALA A 91 8.46 7.98 46.36
C ALA A 91 9.97 7.76 46.26
N GLY A 92 10.68 8.79 45.78
CA GLY A 92 12.15 8.81 45.67
C GLY A 92 12.72 8.38 44.31
N THR A 93 14.01 8.03 44.31
CA THR A 93 14.81 7.78 43.11
C THR A 93 14.74 6.32 42.64
N LEU A 94 14.69 6.11 41.33
CA LEU A 94 14.64 4.79 40.70
C LEU A 94 16.06 4.28 40.42
N ASP A 95 16.41 3.08 40.90
CA ASP A 95 17.62 2.40 40.43
C ASP A 95 17.42 1.83 39.01
N VAL A 96 17.66 2.69 38.01
CA VAL A 96 17.59 2.33 36.58
C VAL A 96 18.64 1.27 36.19
N GLN A 97 19.73 1.12 36.94
CA GLN A 97 20.72 0.07 36.67
C GLN A 97 20.23 -1.30 37.13
N ALA A 98 19.54 -1.38 38.27
CA ALA A 98 18.85 -2.60 38.71
C ALA A 98 17.75 -3.01 37.72
N LEU A 99 16.97 -2.04 37.22
CA LEU A 99 16.01 -2.32 36.14
C LEU A 99 16.70 -2.78 34.84
N GLY A 100 17.81 -2.14 34.47
CA GLY A 100 18.59 -2.45 33.27
C GLY A 100 19.28 -3.82 33.26
N SER A 101 19.46 -4.47 34.42
CA SER A 101 19.96 -5.86 34.49
C SER A 101 18.95 -6.93 34.06
N MET A 102 17.63 -6.66 34.16
CA MET A 102 16.58 -7.62 33.80
C MET A 102 16.43 -7.74 32.27
N ARG A 103 17.08 -8.73 31.67
CA ARG A 103 17.13 -8.92 30.20
C ARG A 103 15.78 -9.22 29.56
N GLY A 104 14.79 -9.68 30.33
CA GLY A 104 13.43 -9.94 29.86
C GLY A 104 12.53 -8.70 29.80
N LEU A 105 12.90 -7.63 30.51
CA LEU A 105 12.02 -6.50 30.79
C LEU A 105 11.80 -5.62 29.54
N LYS A 106 10.54 -5.54 29.10
CA LYS A 106 10.11 -4.77 27.91
C LYS A 106 9.20 -3.59 28.22
N SER A 107 8.56 -3.58 29.39
CA SER A 107 7.64 -2.50 29.79
C SER A 107 7.79 -2.18 31.28
N VAL A 108 7.84 -0.90 31.59
CA VAL A 108 7.80 -0.39 32.97
C VAL A 108 6.78 0.73 33.05
N SER A 109 5.97 0.73 34.11
CA SER A 109 5.06 1.84 34.40
C SER A 109 5.04 2.14 35.89
N PHE A 110 5.19 3.42 36.19
CA PHE A 110 5.23 3.99 37.54
C PHE A 110 4.29 5.20 37.66
N MET A 111 3.25 5.28 36.82
CA MET A 111 2.33 6.43 36.77
C MET A 111 1.64 6.69 38.12
N ARG A 112 1.35 7.97 38.41
CA ARG A 112 0.68 8.43 39.64
C ARG A 112 1.44 8.03 40.93
N ASN A 113 2.75 8.33 40.97
CA ASN A 113 3.62 8.18 42.15
C ASN A 113 4.53 9.42 42.32
N GLY A 114 5.03 9.67 43.54
CA GLY A 114 5.89 10.82 43.91
C GLY A 114 7.38 10.59 43.65
N LEU A 115 7.75 10.15 42.45
CA LEU A 115 9.10 9.68 42.11
C LEU A 115 10.04 10.83 41.71
N GLU A 116 10.37 11.66 42.68
CA GLU A 116 11.22 12.85 42.51
C GLU A 116 12.74 12.56 42.53
N GLY A 117 13.54 13.53 42.10
CA GLY A 117 15.02 13.43 42.07
C GLY A 117 15.62 12.69 40.87
N ASN A 118 14.78 12.10 40.01
CA ASN A 118 15.18 11.25 38.88
C ASN A 118 15.75 12.04 37.68
N LYS A 119 16.99 12.55 37.82
CA LYS A 119 17.73 13.31 36.80
C LYS A 119 17.80 12.55 35.46
N GLY A 120 17.21 13.12 34.42
CA GLY A 120 17.16 12.56 33.07
C GLY A 120 15.87 11.83 32.72
N LEU A 121 15.06 11.40 33.71
CA LEU A 121 13.71 10.86 33.45
C LEU A 121 12.62 11.94 33.50
N CYS A 122 12.88 13.07 34.15
CA CYS A 122 12.01 14.24 34.17
C CYS A 122 12.49 15.26 33.13
N GLY A 123 11.70 15.54 32.09
CA GLY A 123 12.07 16.48 31.02
C GLY A 123 11.34 16.21 29.69
N PRO A 124 11.77 16.83 28.58
CA PRO A 124 11.32 16.47 27.23
C PRO A 124 11.72 15.03 26.86
N PRO A 125 11.12 14.43 25.80
CA PRO A 125 11.32 13.02 25.47
C PRO A 125 12.79 12.60 25.34
N LEU A 126 13.11 11.41 25.88
CA LEU A 126 14.44 10.82 25.81
C LEU A 126 14.92 10.67 24.36
N LEU A 127 16.18 11.04 24.11
CA LEU A 127 16.83 10.79 22.83
C LEU A 127 16.93 9.28 22.55
N PRO A 128 16.69 8.82 21.31
CA PRO A 128 16.79 7.40 20.96
C PRO A 128 18.16 6.81 21.34
N CYS A 129 18.14 5.64 21.98
CA CYS A 129 19.34 4.95 22.43
C CYS A 129 20.27 4.66 21.25
N ARG A 130 21.41 5.35 21.18
CA ARG A 130 22.49 4.98 20.26
C ARG A 130 23.08 3.65 20.74
N HIS A 131 22.76 2.56 20.04
CA HIS A 131 23.40 1.27 20.30
C HIS A 131 24.93 1.45 20.24
N PRO A 132 25.68 1.11 21.31
CA PRO A 132 27.12 1.04 21.20
C PRO A 132 27.45 -0.05 20.18
N ARG A 133 28.30 0.26 19.20
CA ARG A 133 28.87 -0.77 18.33
C ARG A 133 29.58 -1.80 19.22
N PRO A 134 29.46 -3.11 18.96
CA PRO A 134 30.18 -4.10 19.75
C PRO A 134 31.68 -3.77 19.73
N PRO A 135 32.40 -3.86 20.86
CA PRO A 135 33.82 -3.55 20.90
C PRO A 135 34.56 -4.41 19.89
N LEU A 136 35.52 -3.84 19.16
CA LEU A 136 36.25 -4.53 18.09
C LEU A 136 36.83 -5.88 18.55
N VAL A 137 37.23 -5.99 19.81
CA VAL A 137 37.68 -7.22 20.48
C VAL A 137 36.66 -8.36 20.36
N ALA A 138 35.36 -8.09 20.57
CA ALA A 138 34.31 -9.12 20.48
C ALA A 138 34.13 -9.63 19.04
N VAL A 139 34.20 -8.73 18.04
CA VAL A 139 34.18 -9.10 16.62
C VAL A 139 35.43 -9.90 16.25
N PHE A 140 36.59 -9.55 16.80
CA PHE A 140 37.86 -10.25 16.56
C PHE A 140 37.85 -11.67 17.17
N LEU A 141 37.30 -11.84 18.37
CA LEU A 141 37.12 -13.16 19.01
C LEU A 141 36.11 -14.03 18.24
N LEU A 142 35.04 -13.44 17.69
CA LEU A 142 34.09 -14.15 16.82
C LEU A 142 34.76 -14.58 15.49
N ALA A 143 35.60 -13.72 14.89
CA ALA A 143 36.37 -14.08 13.71
C ALA A 143 37.37 -15.21 13.99
N LEU A 144 38.09 -15.17 15.12
CA LEU A 144 39.05 -16.21 15.51
C LEU A 144 38.38 -17.56 15.80
N THR A 145 37.21 -17.57 16.45
CA THR A 145 36.46 -18.82 16.70
C THR A 145 35.91 -19.43 15.41
N VAL A 146 35.37 -18.62 14.49
CA VAL A 146 34.98 -19.08 13.14
C VAL A 146 36.19 -19.63 12.37
N LEU A 147 37.35 -18.95 12.42
CA LEU A 147 38.56 -19.42 11.76
C LEU A 147 39.03 -20.78 12.32
N ALA A 148 39.01 -20.95 13.64
CA ALA A 148 39.38 -22.20 14.30
C ALA A 148 38.44 -23.36 13.92
N VAL A 149 37.13 -23.11 13.82
CA VAL A 149 36.15 -24.11 13.34
C VAL A 149 36.42 -24.50 11.88
N ILE A 150 36.71 -23.54 11.00
CA ILE A 150 37.07 -23.83 9.60
C ILE A 150 38.33 -24.70 9.52
N VAL A 151 39.38 -24.37 10.28
CA VAL A 151 40.61 -25.18 10.35
C VAL A 151 40.30 -26.61 10.81
N LEU A 152 39.55 -26.77 11.91
CA LEU A 152 39.15 -28.10 12.41
C LEU A 152 38.36 -28.92 11.37
N VAL A 153 37.44 -28.29 10.63
CA VAL A 153 36.68 -28.97 9.56
C VAL A 153 37.59 -29.39 8.41
N THR A 154 38.53 -28.54 7.96
CA THR A 154 39.47 -28.92 6.88
C THR A 154 40.41 -30.05 7.29
N VAL A 155 40.90 -30.06 8.54
CA VAL A 155 41.69 -31.17 9.11
C VAL A 155 40.86 -32.46 9.19
N PHE A 156 39.61 -32.37 9.65
CA PHE A 156 38.71 -33.54 9.68
C PHE A 156 38.44 -34.10 8.27
N CYS A 157 38.09 -33.27 7.30
CA CYS A 157 37.85 -33.70 5.92
C CYS A 157 39.09 -34.35 5.27
N SER A 158 40.29 -33.79 5.48
CA SER A 158 41.53 -34.35 4.95
C SER A 158 41.89 -35.69 5.60
N VAL A 159 41.69 -35.85 6.92
CA VAL A 159 41.81 -37.16 7.60
C VAL A 159 40.78 -38.17 7.07
N CYS A 160 39.55 -37.76 6.80
CA CYS A 160 38.53 -38.62 6.17
C CYS A 160 38.88 -39.04 4.73
N ILE A 161 39.57 -38.20 3.96
CA ILE A 161 40.04 -38.52 2.61
C ILE A 161 41.23 -39.50 2.66
N LEU A 162 42.19 -39.27 3.54
CA LEU A 162 43.37 -40.14 3.70
C LEU A 162 42.99 -41.54 4.21
N SER A 163 42.09 -41.62 5.20
CA SER A 163 41.59 -42.91 5.71
C SER A 163 40.73 -43.69 4.71
N ARG A 164 40.06 -43.01 3.77
CA ARG A 164 39.39 -43.67 2.62
C ARG A 164 40.40 -44.19 1.58
N ARG A 165 41.52 -43.52 1.36
CA ARG A 165 42.58 -43.97 0.43
C ARG A 165 43.32 -45.25 0.88
N GLN A 166 43.31 -45.57 2.18
CA GLN A 166 43.91 -46.81 2.70
C GLN A 166 42.98 -48.04 2.68
N ARG A 167 41.74 -47.93 2.17
CA ARG A 167 40.75 -49.03 2.18
C ARG A 167 40.21 -49.38 0.79
N LYS A 168 41.06 -49.92 -0.09
CA LYS A 168 40.62 -50.80 -1.19
C LYS A 168 41.79 -51.67 -1.72
N GLY A 169 41.56 -52.98 -1.71
CA GLY A 169 42.37 -54.05 -2.28
C GLY A 169 41.44 -55.16 -2.81
N PRO A 170 41.92 -56.11 -3.64
CA PRO A 170 41.14 -56.53 -4.82
C PRO A 170 40.34 -57.84 -4.72
N ASP A 171 39.30 -57.88 -5.57
CA ASP A 171 38.73 -58.95 -6.42
C ASP A 171 38.40 -60.37 -5.89
N HIS A 172 37.20 -60.84 -6.26
CA HIS A 172 37.09 -62.05 -7.09
C HIS A 172 35.80 -62.09 -7.95
N ASP A 173 35.82 -62.93 -8.99
CA ASP A 173 35.05 -62.80 -10.24
C ASP A 173 34.02 -63.94 -10.53
N ARG A 174 33.27 -63.80 -11.67
CA ARG A 174 32.38 -64.73 -12.43
C ARG A 174 30.86 -64.41 -12.36
N GLY A 175 30.12 -64.15 -13.44
CA GLY A 175 30.47 -63.83 -14.85
C GLY A 175 29.84 -64.76 -15.91
N HIS A 176 29.38 -64.21 -17.05
CA HIS A 176 29.23 -64.85 -18.38
C HIS A 176 28.98 -63.80 -19.50
N SER A 177 29.37 -64.10 -20.75
CA SER A 177 29.19 -63.30 -21.99
C SER A 177 29.00 -64.27 -23.19
N PRO A 178 28.87 -63.90 -24.50
CA PRO A 178 29.81 -63.10 -25.35
C PRO A 178 29.15 -61.90 -26.08
N SER A 179 29.82 -60.80 -26.52
CA SER A 179 30.91 -60.58 -27.52
C SER A 179 30.43 -60.56 -28.99
N LEU A 180 31.01 -59.85 -29.99
CA LEU A 180 32.20 -58.97 -30.17
C LEU A 180 31.97 -58.21 -31.53
N GLY A 181 32.43 -56.99 -31.92
CA GLY A 181 33.21 -55.86 -31.34
C GLY A 181 32.71 -54.53 -31.98
N LEU A 182 33.50 -53.53 -32.42
CA LEU A 182 34.95 -53.23 -32.34
C LEU A 182 35.20 -51.70 -32.54
N GLY A 183 35.86 -51.05 -31.55
CA GLY A 183 36.90 -50.00 -31.66
C GLY A 183 36.63 -48.61 -32.29
N THR A 184 37.40 -47.55 -31.98
CA THR A 184 38.40 -47.32 -30.91
C THR A 184 38.71 -45.82 -30.70
N VAL A 185 38.61 -45.35 -29.44
CA VAL A 185 39.62 -44.57 -28.66
C VAL A 185 40.48 -43.48 -29.35
N TYR A 186 40.43 -42.23 -28.85
CA TYR A 186 41.53 -41.56 -28.11
C TYR A 186 41.13 -40.19 -27.51
N GLY A 187 41.75 -39.83 -26.37
CA GLY A 187 41.85 -38.49 -25.77
C GLY A 187 43.26 -38.36 -25.16
N PRO A 188 43.51 -37.69 -24.02
CA PRO A 188 42.76 -36.64 -23.31
C PRO A 188 43.67 -35.43 -22.95
N SER A 189 43.19 -34.42 -22.20
CA SER A 189 43.98 -33.79 -21.12
C SER A 189 43.13 -32.88 -20.19
N GLU A 190 43.58 -32.79 -18.94
CA GLU A 190 43.15 -31.84 -17.91
C GLU A 190 43.95 -30.49 -18.09
N GLN A 191 43.90 -29.43 -17.27
CA GLN A 191 43.54 -29.30 -15.85
C GLN A 191 43.14 -27.85 -15.48
N GLN A 192 43.06 -27.56 -14.18
CA GLN A 192 42.31 -26.47 -13.56
C GLN A 192 43.13 -25.17 -13.26
N GLN A 193 42.41 -24.20 -12.66
CA GLN A 193 42.85 -23.21 -11.67
C GLN A 193 43.44 -21.84 -12.08
N GLN A 194 42.64 -20.81 -11.76
CA GLN A 194 42.98 -19.67 -10.89
C GLN A 194 44.40 -19.09 -10.94
N ASN A 195 44.52 -17.84 -11.42
CA ASN A 195 44.97 -16.75 -10.55
C ASN A 195 44.58 -15.36 -11.07
N SER A 196 44.98 -14.30 -10.35
CA SER A 196 44.39 -12.95 -10.43
C SER A 196 45.37 -11.83 -10.79
N GLU A 197 44.80 -10.74 -11.32
CA GLU A 197 45.33 -9.37 -11.49
C GLU A 197 46.47 -9.06 -12.51
N LYS A 198 46.24 -7.97 -13.27
CA LYS A 198 47.19 -6.93 -13.77
C LYS A 198 48.52 -7.42 -14.42
N SER A 199 48.83 -7.05 -15.67
CA SER A 199 48.94 -5.66 -16.15
C SER A 199 49.17 -5.54 -17.68
N SER A 200 48.86 -4.35 -18.23
CA SER A 200 49.50 -3.66 -19.37
C SER A 200 49.83 -4.38 -20.70
N GLN A 201 49.21 -3.87 -21.78
CA GLN A 201 49.77 -3.63 -23.13
C GLN A 201 50.31 -4.82 -23.95
N ASP A 202 49.48 -5.31 -24.89
CA ASP A 202 49.69 -5.16 -26.36
C ASP A 202 48.47 -5.75 -27.15
N SER A 203 48.22 -5.49 -28.44
CA SER A 203 48.67 -4.40 -29.32
C SER A 203 47.65 -4.11 -30.45
N LYS A 204 47.94 -3.14 -31.32
CA LYS A 204 47.05 -2.65 -32.38
C LYS A 204 47.03 -3.54 -33.64
N VAL A 205 45.87 -4.05 -34.04
CA VAL A 205 45.48 -4.28 -35.46
C VAL A 205 43.96 -4.03 -35.59
N TYR A 206 43.45 -2.81 -35.76
CA TYR A 206 43.55 -1.81 -36.84
C TYR A 206 42.23 -1.67 -37.60
N ARG A 207 41.50 -0.56 -37.36
CA ARG A 207 40.50 -0.04 -38.31
C ARG A 207 41.24 0.70 -39.43
N LYS A 208 41.42 0.04 -40.58
CA LYS A 208 41.70 0.58 -41.93
C LYS A 208 41.88 -0.64 -42.84
N LEU A 209 41.35 -0.72 -44.06
CA LEU A 209 40.82 0.33 -44.93
C LEU A 209 39.34 0.09 -45.30
N ALA A 210 38.67 1.17 -45.70
CA ALA A 210 37.51 1.13 -46.58
C ALA A 210 37.87 1.86 -47.89
N ASN A 211 37.02 1.72 -48.90
CA ASN A 211 37.03 2.30 -50.25
C ASN A 211 37.74 1.54 -51.40
N GLU A 212 37.02 1.54 -52.54
CA GLU A 212 37.45 1.34 -53.95
C GLU A 212 38.07 -0.04 -54.30
N ALA A 213 37.80 -0.69 -55.45
CA ALA A 213 37.08 -0.37 -56.70
C ALA A 213 36.16 -1.58 -57.08
N VAL A 214 34.91 -1.47 -57.57
CA VAL A 214 34.34 -0.87 -58.81
C VAL A 214 34.43 -1.77 -60.07
N GLN A 215 33.24 -2.09 -60.62
CA GLN A 215 32.89 -2.61 -61.98
C GLN A 215 32.90 -4.12 -62.35
N ARG A 216 31.68 -4.61 -62.71
CA ARG A 216 31.31 -5.42 -63.91
C ARG A 216 31.76 -6.90 -63.98
N ASP A 217 31.03 -7.85 -64.60
CA ASP A 217 29.77 -7.78 -65.39
C ASP A 217 28.96 -9.11 -65.40
N SER A 218 27.68 -9.06 -65.82
CA SER A 218 26.87 -10.13 -66.51
C SER A 218 26.74 -11.56 -65.90
N THR A 219 25.60 -12.29 -65.94
CA THR A 219 24.25 -12.10 -66.55
C THR A 219 23.22 -13.10 -65.96
N ALA A 220 21.96 -12.66 -65.75
CA ALA A 220 20.68 -13.43 -65.69
C ALA A 220 20.53 -14.65 -64.70
N THR A 221 19.36 -15.00 -64.14
CA THR A 221 17.94 -14.63 -64.38
C THR A 221 17.07 -14.88 -63.11
N SER A 222 16.00 -14.10 -62.88
CA SER A 222 14.77 -14.38 -62.05
C SER A 222 14.88 -15.06 -60.65
N SER A 223 14.20 -14.66 -59.57
CA SER A 223 12.92 -13.92 -59.44
C SER A 223 12.63 -13.47 -57.99
N VAL A 224 11.85 -12.39 -57.84
CA VAL A 224 11.04 -11.96 -56.67
C VAL A 224 11.64 -12.10 -55.25
N LEU A 225 12.17 -10.99 -54.73
CA LEU A 225 12.00 -10.57 -53.32
C LEU A 225 11.72 -9.06 -53.28
N SER A 226 10.78 -8.63 -52.42
CA SER A 226 10.49 -7.21 -52.18
C SER A 226 10.94 -6.85 -50.77
N GLU A 227 11.89 -5.94 -50.65
CA GLU A 227 12.26 -5.35 -49.36
C GLU A 227 11.12 -4.49 -48.80
N ARG A 228 11.07 -4.35 -47.47
CA ARG A 228 10.06 -3.54 -46.78
C ARG A 228 10.63 -2.16 -46.47
N ALA A 229 10.02 -1.13 -47.04
CA ALA A 229 10.34 0.26 -46.72
C ALA A 229 9.99 0.61 -45.26
N LEU A 230 10.75 1.56 -44.69
CA LEU A 230 10.45 2.18 -43.40
C LEU A 230 9.21 3.10 -43.51
N PRO A 231 8.30 3.13 -42.52
CA PRO A 231 7.17 4.05 -42.51
C PRO A 231 7.58 5.52 -42.37
N ARG A 232 6.76 6.43 -42.90
CA ARG A 232 6.96 7.89 -42.81
C ARG A 232 6.53 8.46 -41.45
N GLU A 233 7.03 9.65 -41.15
CA GLU A 233 6.89 10.25 -39.82
C GLU A 233 5.48 10.70 -39.41
N GLU A 234 4.53 10.81 -40.35
CA GLU A 234 3.10 10.98 -40.03
C GLU A 234 2.55 9.86 -39.13
N ASP A 235 3.14 8.66 -39.14
CA ASP A 235 2.74 7.59 -38.22
C ASP A 235 3.20 7.86 -36.76
N GLN A 236 4.20 8.71 -36.50
CA GLN A 236 4.67 8.98 -35.12
C GLN A 236 3.67 9.77 -34.27
N ARG A 237 2.80 10.57 -34.89
CA ARG A 237 1.79 11.41 -34.22
C ARG A 237 0.39 10.75 -34.20
N LYS A 238 0.31 9.47 -34.60
CA LYS A 238 -0.93 8.78 -34.94
C LYS A 238 -1.34 7.76 -33.89
N LEU A 239 -2.65 7.50 -33.80
CA LEU A 239 -3.19 6.42 -32.99
C LEU A 239 -3.21 5.11 -33.81
N HIS A 240 -2.46 4.10 -33.36
CA HIS A 240 -2.33 2.83 -34.07
C HIS A 240 -3.41 1.84 -33.66
N PHE A 241 -4.46 1.75 -34.46
CA PHE A 241 -5.50 0.74 -34.32
C PHE A 241 -4.94 -0.66 -34.63
N VAL A 242 -5.10 -1.58 -33.67
CA VAL A 242 -4.75 -3.00 -33.82
C VAL A 242 -5.98 -3.87 -34.10
N ARG A 243 -7.18 -3.29 -34.04
CA ARG A 243 -8.47 -3.89 -34.42
C ARG A 243 -9.12 -3.14 -35.58
N ASN A 244 -9.87 -3.87 -36.40
CA ASN A 244 -10.54 -3.35 -37.61
C ASN A 244 -12.08 -3.37 -37.53
N ASP A 245 -12.64 -4.08 -36.54
CA ASP A 245 -14.07 -4.20 -36.24
C ASP A 245 -14.64 -3.00 -35.47
N GLN A 246 -13.90 -1.89 -35.41
CA GLN A 246 -14.17 -0.74 -34.54
C GLN A 246 -14.00 0.55 -35.33
N GLU A 247 -14.90 1.50 -35.11
CA GLU A 247 -14.78 2.86 -35.66
C GLU A 247 -13.46 3.51 -35.21
N LYS A 248 -12.81 4.22 -36.15
CA LYS A 248 -11.48 4.80 -35.99
C LYS A 248 -11.57 6.31 -35.76
N PHE A 249 -10.86 6.79 -34.76
CA PHE A 249 -10.80 8.17 -34.30
C PHE A 249 -9.35 8.64 -34.18
N THR A 250 -9.10 9.94 -34.24
CA THR A 250 -7.73 10.49 -34.18
C THR A 250 -7.28 10.72 -32.75
N LEU A 251 -5.97 10.96 -32.57
CA LEU A 251 -5.42 11.45 -31.31
C LEU A 251 -5.99 12.84 -30.96
N GLN A 252 -6.34 13.66 -31.95
CA GLN A 252 -6.90 15.00 -31.71
C GLN A 252 -8.35 14.91 -31.19
N ASP A 253 -9.13 13.91 -31.62
CA ASP A 253 -10.49 13.67 -31.09
C ASP A 253 -10.42 13.20 -29.63
N MET A 254 -9.47 12.33 -29.31
CA MET A 254 -9.18 11.89 -27.94
C MET A 254 -8.74 13.06 -27.03
N LEU A 255 -7.96 14.02 -27.56
CA LEU A 255 -7.50 15.20 -26.81
C LEU A 255 -8.56 16.31 -26.69
N ARG A 256 -9.60 16.29 -27.53
CA ARG A 256 -10.78 17.19 -27.44
C ARG A 256 -11.90 16.61 -26.58
N ALA A 257 -11.95 15.29 -26.42
CA ALA A 257 -12.96 14.60 -25.62
C ALA A 257 -12.89 15.00 -24.14
N SER A 258 -14.05 15.12 -23.49
CA SER A 258 -14.11 15.30 -22.04
C SER A 258 -13.53 14.07 -21.33
N ALA A 259 -12.50 14.27 -20.52
CA ALA A 259 -11.74 13.21 -19.87
C ALA A 259 -12.03 13.12 -18.36
N GLU A 260 -12.62 12.01 -17.93
CA GLU A 260 -12.86 11.67 -16.52
C GLU A 260 -11.73 10.78 -16.00
N VAL A 261 -11.15 11.10 -14.83
CA VAL A 261 -10.06 10.28 -14.24
C VAL A 261 -10.66 9.06 -13.54
N LEU A 262 -10.56 7.88 -14.16
CA LEU A 262 -11.02 6.62 -13.58
C LEU A 262 -10.11 6.08 -12.47
N GLY A 263 -8.84 6.47 -12.47
CA GLY A 263 -7.90 6.07 -11.43
C GLY A 263 -6.44 6.39 -11.75
N SER A 264 -5.63 6.54 -10.71
CA SER A 264 -4.19 6.74 -10.84
C SER A 264 -3.46 5.93 -9.77
N GLY A 265 -2.50 5.10 -10.20
CA GLY A 265 -1.67 4.28 -9.33
C GLY A 265 -0.19 4.39 -9.68
N GLY A 266 0.65 3.53 -9.10
CA GLY A 266 2.09 3.51 -9.40
C GLY A 266 2.37 3.31 -10.90
N PHE A 267 1.74 2.29 -11.49
CA PHE A 267 1.95 1.82 -12.87
C PHE A 267 1.56 2.84 -13.96
N GLY A 268 0.64 3.76 -13.66
CA GLY A 268 0.06 4.67 -14.64
C GLY A 268 -1.23 5.34 -14.17
N SER A 269 -1.90 6.03 -15.10
CA SER A 269 -3.18 6.70 -14.88
C SER A 269 -4.16 6.38 -16.01
N SER A 270 -5.43 6.18 -15.68
CA SER A 270 -6.50 5.77 -16.59
C SER A 270 -7.57 6.87 -16.68
N TYR A 271 -7.93 7.22 -17.91
CA TYR A 271 -8.89 8.27 -18.24
C TYR A 271 -10.01 7.71 -19.10
N LYS A 272 -11.26 8.02 -18.79
CA LYS A 272 -12.44 7.76 -19.63
C LYS A 272 -12.65 8.98 -20.52
N ALA A 273 -12.54 8.78 -21.83
CA ALA A 273 -12.80 9.81 -22.83
C ALA A 273 -14.14 9.53 -23.52
N ALA A 274 -15.04 10.51 -23.50
CA ALA A 274 -16.30 10.47 -24.26
C ALA A 274 -16.06 11.01 -25.68
N LEU A 275 -16.05 10.11 -26.67
CA LEU A 275 -15.89 10.46 -28.07
C LEU A 275 -17.23 10.90 -28.68
N THR A 276 -17.16 11.73 -29.72
CA THR A 276 -18.30 12.08 -30.57
C THR A 276 -19.02 10.81 -31.05
N GLY A 277 -20.34 10.76 -30.96
CA GLY A 277 -21.12 9.55 -31.29
C GLY A 277 -21.43 8.63 -30.09
N SER A 278 -21.50 9.16 -28.87
CA SER A 278 -21.91 8.45 -27.63
C SER A 278 -21.03 7.25 -27.22
N ARG A 279 -19.83 7.13 -27.79
CA ARG A 279 -18.88 6.07 -27.47
C ARG A 279 -17.88 6.51 -26.39
N ALA A 280 -17.78 5.74 -25.31
CA ALA A 280 -16.74 5.94 -24.29
C ALA A 280 -15.57 4.94 -24.46
N VAL A 281 -14.34 5.46 -24.36
CA VAL A 281 -13.10 4.66 -24.39
C VAL A 281 -12.26 4.93 -23.14
N VAL A 282 -11.42 3.97 -22.74
CA VAL A 282 -10.43 4.15 -21.68
C VAL A 282 -9.06 4.31 -22.29
N VAL A 283 -8.42 5.43 -21.97
CA VAL A 283 -7.04 5.77 -22.34
C VAL A 283 -6.16 5.56 -21.11
N LYS A 284 -5.22 4.62 -21.18
CA LYS A 284 -4.32 4.28 -20.07
C LYS A 284 -2.89 4.70 -20.36
N ARG A 285 -2.41 5.69 -19.59
CA ARG A 285 -1.07 6.29 -19.69
C ARG A 285 -0.11 5.58 -18.76
N PHE A 286 0.84 4.83 -19.32
CA PHE A 286 1.85 4.10 -18.56
C PHE A 286 3.10 4.96 -18.34
N ARG A 287 3.72 4.84 -17.16
CA ARG A 287 4.88 5.67 -16.75
C ARG A 287 6.23 5.01 -16.96
N PHE A 288 6.27 3.69 -17.11
CA PHE A 288 7.49 2.88 -17.03
C PHE A 288 7.67 1.94 -18.23
N MET A 289 7.31 2.43 -19.42
CA MET A 289 7.47 1.72 -20.69
C MET A 289 8.35 2.55 -21.65
N ASN A 290 9.40 3.17 -21.09
CA ASN A 290 10.17 4.22 -21.78
C ASN A 290 11.53 3.73 -22.30
N ASN A 291 11.98 2.55 -21.85
CA ASN A 291 13.26 1.98 -22.27
C ASN A 291 13.15 1.07 -23.52
N ILE A 292 11.93 0.66 -23.92
CA ILE A 292 11.68 -0.21 -25.07
C ILE A 292 11.71 0.54 -26.40
N ARG A 293 12.26 -0.10 -27.45
CA ARG A 293 12.33 0.49 -28.79
C ARG A 293 10.95 0.51 -29.47
N ARG A 294 10.81 1.34 -30.51
CA ARG A 294 9.55 1.49 -31.25
C ARG A 294 9.12 0.19 -31.90
N GLU A 295 10.04 -0.48 -32.56
CA GLU A 295 9.80 -1.67 -33.38
C GLU A 295 9.32 -2.84 -32.48
N GLU A 296 10.06 -3.06 -31.39
CA GLU A 296 9.76 -4.02 -30.32
C GLU A 296 8.37 -3.76 -29.70
N PHE A 297 8.07 -2.50 -29.35
CA PHE A 297 6.77 -2.13 -28.78
C PHE A 297 5.63 -2.34 -29.79
N TYR A 298 5.81 -1.94 -31.05
CA TYR A 298 4.78 -2.05 -32.08
C TYR A 298 4.45 -3.51 -32.39
N ASP A 299 5.46 -4.37 -32.54
CA ASP A 299 5.21 -5.78 -32.86
C ASP A 299 4.64 -6.55 -31.67
N HIS A 300 5.01 -6.20 -30.43
CA HIS A 300 4.35 -6.75 -29.24
C HIS A 300 2.91 -6.25 -29.08
N MET A 301 2.63 -4.97 -29.31
CA MET A 301 1.25 -4.45 -29.30
C MET A 301 0.38 -5.05 -30.42
N LYS A 302 0.96 -5.32 -31.60
CA LYS A 302 0.28 -6.09 -32.67
C LYS A 302 0.00 -7.53 -32.25
N LYS A 303 0.88 -8.18 -31.46
CA LYS A 303 0.61 -9.51 -30.88
C LYS A 303 -0.53 -9.46 -29.86
N ILE A 304 -0.55 -8.44 -28.99
CA ILE A 304 -1.63 -8.21 -28.00
C ILE A 304 -2.97 -7.89 -28.67
N GLY A 305 -3.00 -7.06 -29.72
CA GLY A 305 -4.23 -6.66 -30.39
C GLY A 305 -4.94 -7.76 -31.20
N ARG A 306 -4.25 -8.86 -31.50
CA ARG A 306 -4.81 -10.06 -32.15
C ARG A 306 -5.53 -11.00 -31.18
N LEU A 307 -5.43 -10.75 -29.88
CA LEU A 307 -6.04 -11.60 -28.86
C LEU A 307 -7.56 -11.42 -28.86
N SER A 308 -8.27 -12.55 -28.80
CA SER A 308 -9.73 -12.60 -28.75
C SER A 308 -10.15 -13.77 -27.89
N HIS A 309 -10.73 -13.46 -26.74
CA HIS A 309 -11.18 -14.39 -25.72
C HIS A 309 -12.27 -13.69 -24.90
N PRO A 310 -13.38 -14.35 -24.50
CA PRO A 310 -14.47 -13.70 -23.79
C PRO A 310 -14.03 -13.03 -22.48
N ASN A 311 -12.99 -13.54 -21.81
CA ASN A 311 -12.51 -13.02 -20.54
C ASN A 311 -11.25 -12.12 -20.62
N LEU A 312 -10.94 -11.53 -21.77
CA LEU A 312 -9.86 -10.53 -21.92
C LEU A 312 -10.43 -9.21 -22.45
N LEU A 313 -10.10 -8.08 -21.81
CA LEU A 313 -10.46 -6.74 -22.31
C LEU A 313 -9.63 -6.40 -23.56
N PRO A 314 -10.21 -6.30 -24.78
CA PRO A 314 -9.41 -6.20 -25.98
C PRO A 314 -8.74 -4.83 -26.14
N LEU A 315 -7.44 -4.84 -26.48
CA LEU A 315 -6.73 -3.66 -26.96
C LEU A 315 -7.30 -3.23 -28.33
N ILE A 316 -7.72 -1.97 -28.44
CA ILE A 316 -8.27 -1.40 -29.68
C ILE A 316 -7.19 -0.64 -30.44
N ALA A 317 -6.43 0.19 -29.71
CA ALA A 317 -5.38 1.01 -30.27
C ALA A 317 -4.28 1.33 -29.25
N PHE A 318 -3.13 1.79 -29.74
CA PHE A 318 -2.04 2.31 -28.91
C PHE A 318 -1.42 3.58 -29.51
N TYR A 319 -0.78 4.39 -28.66
CA TYR A 319 0.07 5.52 -29.06
C TYR A 319 1.48 5.33 -28.49
N TYR A 320 2.48 5.71 -29.29
CA TYR A 320 3.90 5.65 -28.92
C TYR A 320 4.55 7.01 -29.13
N ARG A 321 5.06 7.59 -28.05
CA ARG A 321 6.21 8.51 -28.07
C ARG A 321 7.34 7.86 -27.25
N LYS A 322 8.57 8.35 -27.38
CA LYS A 322 9.72 7.86 -26.60
C LYS A 322 9.41 7.79 -25.11
N ASP A 323 8.94 8.89 -24.54
CA ASP A 323 8.73 9.06 -23.09
C ASP A 323 7.27 8.82 -22.63
N GLU A 324 6.39 8.40 -23.54
CA GLU A 324 4.95 8.25 -23.28
C GLU A 324 4.32 7.11 -24.09
N LYS A 325 3.60 6.21 -23.41
CA LYS A 325 2.80 5.15 -24.04
C LYS A 325 1.35 5.27 -23.57
N LEU A 326 0.40 5.26 -24.51
CA LEU A 326 -1.03 5.15 -24.22
C LEU A 326 -1.56 3.84 -24.82
N LEU A 327 -2.32 3.07 -24.04
CA LEU A 327 -3.14 1.96 -24.54
C LEU A 327 -4.62 2.35 -24.47
N VAL A 328 -5.42 1.93 -25.45
CA VAL A 328 -6.82 2.31 -25.57
C VAL A 328 -7.73 1.08 -25.70
N THR A 329 -8.75 1.02 -24.83
CA THR A 329 -9.78 -0.03 -24.77
C THR A 329 -11.17 0.59 -24.74
N ASN A 330 -12.23 -0.21 -24.88
CA ASN A 330 -13.60 0.27 -24.64
C ASN A 330 -13.81 0.53 -23.13
N TYR A 331 -14.68 1.48 -22.79
CA TYR A 331 -15.12 1.67 -21.41
C TYR A 331 -16.09 0.57 -20.97
N ILE A 332 -15.93 0.13 -19.72
CA ILE A 332 -16.69 -0.96 -19.11
C ILE A 332 -17.47 -0.37 -17.91
N PRO A 333 -18.82 -0.25 -17.98
CA PRO A 333 -19.61 0.53 -17.02
C PRO A 333 -19.55 0.05 -15.56
N ASN A 334 -19.60 -1.26 -15.32
CA ASN A 334 -19.59 -1.83 -13.96
C ASN A 334 -18.20 -1.73 -13.29
N GLY A 335 -17.18 -1.24 -14.01
CA GLY A 335 -15.88 -0.92 -13.44
C GLY A 335 -15.04 -2.14 -13.09
N SER A 336 -14.25 -2.03 -12.02
CA SER A 336 -13.36 -3.10 -11.56
C SER A 336 -13.97 -3.93 -10.43
N LEU A 337 -13.57 -5.20 -10.34
CA LEU A 337 -13.90 -6.08 -9.22
C LEU A 337 -13.45 -5.48 -7.88
N ALA A 338 -12.32 -4.76 -7.85
CA ALA A 338 -11.88 -4.04 -6.65
C ALA A 338 -12.89 -2.97 -6.18
N ASN A 339 -13.52 -2.25 -7.11
CA ASN A 339 -14.52 -1.25 -6.78
C ASN A 339 -15.81 -1.92 -6.26
N LEU A 340 -16.20 -3.05 -6.84
CA LEU A 340 -17.43 -3.76 -6.47
C LEU A 340 -17.32 -4.53 -5.15
N LEU A 341 -16.12 -4.95 -4.76
CA LEU A 341 -15.84 -5.52 -3.43
C LEU A 341 -15.61 -4.44 -2.36
N HIS A 342 -14.83 -3.39 -2.65
CA HIS A 342 -14.24 -2.52 -1.61
C HIS A 342 -14.69 -1.05 -1.59
N ALA A 343 -15.50 -0.58 -2.54
CA ALA A 343 -15.91 0.83 -2.57
C ALA A 343 -17.10 1.15 -1.64
N ASN A 344 -17.13 2.37 -1.12
CA ASN A 344 -18.28 2.92 -0.39
C ASN A 344 -19.54 2.85 -1.26
N ARG A 345 -20.61 2.29 -0.69
CA ARG A 345 -21.83 1.94 -1.44
C ARG A 345 -22.72 3.13 -1.72
N THR A 346 -23.31 3.11 -2.89
CA THR A 346 -24.52 3.89 -3.18
C THR A 346 -25.77 3.00 -3.05
N PRO A 347 -26.91 3.52 -2.53
CA PRO A 347 -28.15 2.75 -2.49
C PRO A 347 -28.56 2.29 -3.90
N GLY A 348 -28.80 0.98 -4.06
CA GLY A 348 -29.13 0.37 -5.36
C GLY A 348 -27.94 -0.23 -6.13
N GLN A 349 -26.71 -0.12 -5.62
CA GLN A 349 -25.55 -0.79 -6.20
C GLN A 349 -25.66 -2.33 -6.07
N VAL A 350 -25.32 -3.06 -7.15
CA VAL A 350 -25.44 -4.53 -7.20
C VAL A 350 -24.42 -5.19 -6.27
N VAL A 351 -24.89 -6.13 -5.46
CA VAL A 351 -24.07 -6.98 -4.58
C VAL A 351 -23.60 -8.21 -5.35
N LEU A 352 -22.31 -8.55 -5.24
CA LEU A 352 -21.76 -9.76 -5.85
C LEU A 352 -22.12 -10.98 -4.98
N ASP A 353 -23.14 -11.73 -5.40
CA ASP A 353 -23.55 -12.99 -4.75
C ASP A 353 -22.59 -14.16 -5.09
N TRP A 354 -22.80 -15.34 -4.48
CA TRP A 354 -21.96 -16.50 -4.75
C TRP A 354 -21.92 -16.91 -6.25
N PRO A 355 -23.05 -17.09 -6.96
CA PRO A 355 -23.04 -17.38 -8.40
C PRO A 355 -22.20 -16.40 -9.23
N ILE A 356 -22.31 -15.10 -8.99
CA ILE A 356 -21.49 -14.09 -9.68
C ILE A 356 -20.01 -14.24 -9.30
N ARG A 357 -19.68 -14.46 -8.03
CA ARG A 357 -18.28 -14.65 -7.59
C ARG A 357 -17.63 -15.92 -8.14
N LEU A 358 -18.37 -17.02 -8.28
CA LEU A 358 -17.88 -18.24 -8.94
C LEU A 358 -17.71 -18.07 -10.46
N LYS A 359 -18.64 -17.38 -11.13
CA LYS A 359 -18.50 -16.97 -12.54
C LYS A 359 -17.20 -16.18 -12.74
N ILE A 360 -16.94 -15.20 -11.87
CA ILE A 360 -15.74 -14.36 -11.91
C ILE A 360 -14.46 -15.20 -11.78
N ALA A 361 -14.41 -16.13 -10.81
CA ALA A 361 -13.25 -17.02 -10.62
C ALA A 361 -12.97 -17.87 -11.88
N ARG A 362 -14.00 -18.50 -12.47
CA ARG A 362 -13.88 -19.29 -13.71
C ARG A 362 -13.45 -18.46 -14.91
N GLY A 363 -14.05 -17.29 -15.14
CA GLY A 363 -13.65 -16.45 -16.28
C GLY A 363 -12.21 -15.93 -16.16
N VAL A 364 -11.75 -15.61 -14.94
CA VAL A 364 -10.35 -15.27 -14.65
C VAL A 364 -9.40 -16.42 -15.00
N THR A 365 -9.69 -17.66 -14.59
CA THR A 365 -8.81 -18.81 -14.89
C THR A 365 -8.80 -19.16 -16.37
N ARG A 366 -9.96 -19.14 -17.06
CA ARG A 366 -10.07 -19.30 -18.52
C ARG A 366 -9.21 -18.26 -19.26
N GLY A 367 -9.32 -16.98 -18.87
CA GLY A 367 -8.51 -15.89 -19.43
C GLY A 367 -7.00 -16.09 -19.21
N LEU A 368 -6.59 -16.49 -18.02
CA LEU A 368 -5.18 -16.75 -17.69
C LEU A 368 -4.63 -17.97 -18.46
N ALA A 369 -5.39 -19.05 -18.58
CA ALA A 369 -5.02 -20.22 -19.37
C ALA A 369 -4.87 -19.90 -20.87
N TYR A 370 -5.78 -19.08 -21.43
CA TYR A 370 -5.66 -18.58 -22.80
C TYR A 370 -4.39 -17.76 -23.02
N LEU A 371 -4.01 -16.91 -22.05
CA LEU A 371 -2.76 -16.15 -22.10
C LEU A 371 -1.53 -17.07 -22.09
N TYR A 372 -1.47 -18.08 -21.21
CA TYR A 372 -0.39 -19.06 -21.19
C TYR A 372 -0.28 -19.88 -22.49
N ARG A 373 -1.41 -20.25 -23.10
CA ARG A 373 -1.42 -20.93 -24.41
C ARG A 373 -0.92 -20.04 -25.55
N THR A 374 -1.11 -18.72 -25.45
CA THR A 374 -0.78 -17.76 -26.54
C THR A 374 0.59 -17.08 -26.37
N PHE A 375 1.16 -17.13 -25.17
CA PHE A 375 2.50 -16.64 -24.84
C PHE A 375 3.31 -17.70 -24.08
N PRO A 376 3.59 -18.88 -24.68
CA PRO A 376 4.32 -19.96 -24.01
C PRO A 376 5.71 -19.55 -23.55
N ASP A 377 6.35 -18.61 -24.27
CA ASP A 377 7.69 -18.09 -24.00
C ASP A 377 7.73 -17.08 -22.84
N LEU A 378 6.56 -16.60 -22.36
CA LEU A 378 6.48 -15.71 -21.21
C LEU A 378 6.22 -16.51 -19.93
N ASN A 379 7.13 -16.38 -18.95
CA ASN A 379 6.90 -16.93 -17.61
C ASN A 379 5.71 -16.27 -16.90
N LEU A 380 5.46 -15.00 -17.21
CA LEU A 380 4.38 -14.17 -16.67
C LEU A 380 3.54 -13.55 -17.81
N PRO A 381 2.62 -14.31 -18.44
CA PRO A 381 1.68 -13.79 -19.42
C PRO A 381 0.68 -12.79 -18.83
N HIS A 382 0.54 -12.70 -17.51
CA HIS A 382 -0.18 -11.60 -16.85
C HIS A 382 0.73 -10.75 -15.96
N GLY A 383 1.48 -11.35 -15.02
CA GLY A 383 2.40 -10.71 -14.08
C GLY A 383 1.78 -9.75 -13.04
N HIS A 384 0.56 -9.29 -13.26
CA HIS A 384 -0.11 -8.22 -12.51
C HIS A 384 -1.60 -8.51 -12.29
N LEU A 385 -1.96 -9.79 -12.11
CA LEU A 385 -3.32 -10.22 -11.78
C LEU A 385 -3.71 -9.74 -10.38
N LYS A 386 -4.87 -9.10 -10.28
CA LYS A 386 -5.51 -8.57 -9.05
C LYS A 386 -6.91 -8.04 -9.36
N SER A 387 -7.75 -7.86 -8.35
CA SER A 387 -9.13 -7.34 -8.49
C SER A 387 -9.24 -5.99 -9.24
N SER A 388 -8.27 -5.09 -9.09
CA SER A 388 -8.27 -3.80 -9.82
C SER A 388 -7.85 -3.92 -11.29
N ASN A 389 -7.39 -5.10 -11.73
CA ASN A 389 -7.08 -5.46 -13.11
C ASN A 389 -8.06 -6.52 -13.67
N VAL A 390 -9.17 -6.79 -12.96
CA VAL A 390 -10.34 -7.50 -13.49
C VAL A 390 -11.47 -6.49 -13.60
N LEU A 391 -11.94 -6.21 -14.81
CA LEU A 391 -13.17 -5.44 -15.02
C LEU A 391 -14.35 -6.40 -15.17
N LEU A 392 -15.56 -5.98 -14.79
CA LEU A 392 -16.78 -6.77 -15.03
C LEU A 392 -17.65 -6.07 -16.07
N ASP A 393 -18.15 -6.80 -17.07
CA ASP A 393 -19.08 -6.25 -18.05
C ASP A 393 -20.54 -6.19 -17.52
N HIS A 394 -21.49 -5.91 -18.42
CA HIS A 394 -22.91 -5.80 -18.06
C HIS A 394 -23.56 -7.10 -17.57
N ASP A 395 -23.02 -8.27 -17.95
CA ASP A 395 -23.48 -9.60 -17.53
C ASP A 395 -22.64 -10.13 -16.34
N PHE A 396 -21.78 -9.27 -15.79
CA PHE A 396 -20.76 -9.58 -14.78
C PHE A 396 -19.75 -10.63 -15.26
N GLU A 397 -19.52 -10.76 -16.57
CA GLU A 397 -18.40 -11.54 -17.09
C GLU A 397 -17.06 -10.83 -16.80
N PRO A 398 -16.04 -11.54 -16.28
CA PRO A 398 -14.77 -10.92 -15.94
C PRO A 398 -13.89 -10.73 -17.18
N LEU A 399 -13.33 -9.54 -17.31
CA LEU A 399 -12.42 -9.10 -18.36
C LEU A 399 -11.06 -8.74 -17.75
N LEU A 400 -10.04 -9.56 -17.97
CA LEU A 400 -8.67 -9.24 -17.54
C LEU A 400 -8.11 -8.04 -18.32
N THR A 401 -7.39 -7.14 -17.65
CA THR A 401 -6.61 -6.04 -18.25
C THR A 401 -5.18 -6.02 -17.72
N ASP A 402 -4.29 -5.23 -18.33
CA ASP A 402 -2.85 -5.14 -18.01
C ASP A 402 -2.06 -6.45 -18.21
N TYR A 403 -2.63 -7.40 -18.95
CA TYR A 403 -1.98 -8.66 -19.31
C TYR A 403 -0.90 -8.47 -20.39
N ALA A 404 0.03 -9.42 -20.46
CA ALA A 404 1.15 -9.49 -21.41
C ALA A 404 2.10 -8.27 -21.42
N LEU A 405 2.05 -7.38 -20.43
CA LEU A 405 2.84 -6.13 -20.41
C LEU A 405 4.31 -6.31 -19.97
N VAL A 406 4.69 -7.45 -19.39
CA VAL A 406 6.06 -7.68 -18.86
C VAL A 406 7.18 -7.35 -19.87
N PRO A 407 7.12 -7.72 -21.17
CA PRO A 407 8.18 -7.42 -22.12
C PRO A 407 8.35 -5.93 -22.48
N VAL A 408 7.36 -5.08 -22.17
CA VAL A 408 7.38 -3.65 -22.54
C VAL A 408 7.57 -2.71 -21.35
N VAL A 409 7.67 -3.26 -20.15
CA VAL A 409 7.83 -2.53 -18.88
C VAL A 409 9.27 -2.61 -18.41
N ASN A 410 9.81 -1.49 -17.95
CA ASN A 410 11.15 -1.40 -17.37
C ASN A 410 11.30 -2.37 -16.17
N LYS A 411 12.36 -3.20 -16.16
CA LYS A 411 12.54 -4.31 -15.21
C LYS A 411 12.47 -3.87 -13.74
N GLU A 412 13.16 -2.80 -13.39
CA GLU A 412 13.24 -2.29 -12.02
C GLU A 412 11.86 -1.84 -11.50
N GLN A 413 11.00 -1.37 -12.42
CA GLN A 413 9.63 -0.97 -12.09
C GLN A 413 8.62 -2.14 -12.15
N SER A 414 8.87 -3.20 -12.93
CA SER A 414 8.05 -4.42 -12.82
C SER A 414 8.22 -5.08 -11.44
N HIS A 415 9.47 -5.17 -10.96
CA HIS A 415 9.82 -5.64 -9.60
C HIS A 415 9.09 -4.86 -8.50
N GLN A 416 8.93 -3.54 -8.66
CA GLN A 416 8.28 -2.67 -7.66
C GLN A 416 6.74 -2.76 -7.70
N PHE A 417 6.13 -2.70 -8.89
CA PHE A 417 4.69 -2.45 -9.01
C PHE A 417 3.83 -3.67 -9.32
N MET A 418 4.33 -4.63 -10.11
CA MET A 418 3.54 -5.80 -10.52
C MET A 418 3.36 -6.80 -9.36
N VAL A 419 2.36 -7.67 -9.43
CA VAL A 419 1.94 -8.51 -8.28
C VAL A 419 2.71 -9.84 -8.21
N ALA A 420 3.05 -10.45 -9.35
CA ALA A 420 3.86 -11.68 -9.37
C ALA A 420 5.26 -11.48 -8.73
N TYR A 421 5.79 -10.25 -8.74
CA TYR A 421 7.03 -9.83 -8.08
C TYR A 421 6.86 -9.55 -6.57
N LYS A 422 5.76 -10.03 -5.97
CA LYS A 422 5.52 -10.07 -4.52
C LYS A 422 5.32 -11.51 -4.01
N SER A 423 5.46 -12.50 -4.90
CA SER A 423 5.35 -13.93 -4.57
C SER A 423 6.45 -14.40 -3.61
N PRO A 424 6.23 -15.51 -2.88
CA PRO A 424 7.23 -16.10 -1.97
C PRO A 424 8.58 -16.35 -2.63
N GLU A 425 8.59 -16.97 -3.81
CA GLU A 425 9.80 -17.35 -4.53
C GLU A 425 10.58 -16.16 -5.09
N PHE A 426 9.88 -15.11 -5.55
CA PHE A 426 10.56 -13.88 -5.95
C PHE A 426 11.19 -13.21 -4.72
N THR A 427 10.47 -13.16 -3.59
CA THR A 427 10.97 -12.61 -2.32
C THR A 427 12.16 -13.39 -1.75
N GLN A 428 12.27 -14.69 -2.04
CA GLN A 428 13.36 -15.56 -1.58
C GLN A 428 14.55 -15.66 -2.56
N GLN A 429 14.32 -15.51 -3.88
CA GLN A 429 15.29 -15.91 -4.91
C GLN A 429 15.53 -14.86 -6.02
N ASP A 430 14.87 -13.68 -5.98
CA ASP A 430 14.83 -12.67 -7.06
C ASP A 430 14.37 -13.23 -8.43
N ARG A 431 13.57 -14.30 -8.41
CA ARG A 431 13.12 -15.03 -9.61
C ARG A 431 11.64 -15.36 -9.57
N THR A 432 10.90 -14.84 -10.55
CA THR A 432 9.50 -15.20 -10.83
C THR A 432 9.41 -16.44 -11.72
N SER A 433 8.34 -17.20 -11.59
CA SER A 433 8.03 -18.38 -12.40
C SER A 433 6.56 -18.38 -12.87
N ARG A 434 6.12 -19.42 -13.59
CA ARG A 434 4.70 -19.58 -13.91
C ARG A 434 3.81 -19.72 -12.65
N LYS A 435 4.38 -20.24 -11.55
CA LYS A 435 3.72 -20.33 -10.25
C LYS A 435 3.49 -18.98 -9.56
N SER A 436 4.09 -17.89 -10.04
CA SER A 436 3.90 -16.54 -9.48
C SER A 436 2.59 -15.88 -9.97
N ASP A 437 2.15 -16.16 -11.21
CA ASP A 437 0.81 -15.79 -11.66
C ASP A 437 -0.26 -16.70 -11.01
N VAL A 438 0.05 -17.97 -10.71
CA VAL A 438 -0.84 -18.84 -9.91
C VAL A 438 -0.98 -18.34 -8.46
N TRP A 439 0.09 -17.87 -7.82
CA TRP A 439 0.00 -17.23 -6.51
C TRP A 439 -0.85 -15.96 -6.55
N SER A 440 -0.71 -15.16 -7.62
CA SER A 440 -1.54 -13.96 -7.83
C SER A 440 -3.03 -14.31 -8.02
N LEU A 441 -3.33 -15.44 -8.69
CA LEU A 441 -4.66 -16.02 -8.80
C LEU A 441 -5.19 -16.50 -7.43
N GLY A 442 -4.36 -17.17 -6.62
CA GLY A 442 -4.73 -17.62 -5.27
C GLY A 442 -5.16 -16.46 -4.37
N ILE A 443 -4.36 -15.40 -4.31
CA ILE A 443 -4.68 -14.18 -3.56
C ILE A 443 -6.00 -13.55 -4.04
N LEU A 444 -6.25 -13.53 -5.35
CA LEU A 444 -7.51 -13.03 -5.93
C LEU A 444 -8.72 -13.91 -5.59
N ILE A 445 -8.56 -15.24 -5.55
CA ILE A 445 -9.61 -16.16 -5.10
C ILE A 445 -9.96 -15.92 -3.62
N LEU A 446 -8.95 -15.72 -2.77
CA LEU A 446 -9.18 -15.39 -1.35
C LEU A 446 -9.83 -14.01 -1.19
N GLU A 447 -9.46 -13.01 -1.98
CA GLU A 447 -10.12 -11.70 -2.02
C GLU A 447 -11.62 -11.82 -2.39
N ILE A 448 -11.93 -12.59 -3.44
CA ILE A 448 -13.31 -12.87 -3.89
C ILE A 448 -14.13 -13.55 -2.78
N LEU A 449 -13.55 -14.55 -2.09
CA LEU A 449 -14.26 -15.33 -1.06
C LEU A 449 -14.41 -14.59 0.27
N THR A 450 -13.47 -13.72 0.64
CA THR A 450 -13.45 -13.08 1.97
C THR A 450 -14.00 -11.65 1.97
N GLY A 451 -14.08 -11.01 0.80
CA GLY A 451 -14.38 -9.57 0.68
C GLY A 451 -13.27 -8.66 1.22
N LYS A 452 -12.13 -9.21 1.67
CA LYS A 452 -11.05 -8.44 2.31
C LYS A 452 -9.99 -8.01 1.30
N PHE A 453 -9.61 -6.74 1.36
CA PHE A 453 -8.56 -6.18 0.50
C PHE A 453 -7.17 -6.79 0.79
N PRO A 454 -6.46 -7.37 -0.20
CA PRO A 454 -5.15 -8.00 0.04
C PRO A 454 -4.04 -6.98 0.34
N ALA A 455 -3.59 -6.92 1.59
CA ALA A 455 -2.41 -6.12 2.00
C ALA A 455 -1.15 -6.45 1.19
N ASN A 456 -1.03 -7.70 0.72
CA ASN A 456 0.01 -8.20 -0.18
C ASN A 456 0.17 -7.37 -1.47
N TYR A 457 -0.85 -6.64 -1.93
CA TYR A 457 -0.71 -5.76 -3.10
C TYR A 457 0.20 -4.54 -2.84
N LEU A 458 0.47 -4.21 -1.56
CA LEU A 458 1.13 -2.97 -1.13
C LEU A 458 2.52 -3.15 -0.50
N ARG A 459 2.90 -4.37 -0.09
CA ARG A 459 4.15 -4.64 0.68
C ARG A 459 4.96 -5.79 0.07
N GLN A 460 6.24 -5.87 0.43
CA GLN A 460 7.13 -7.01 0.19
C GLN A 460 7.60 -7.56 1.55
N GLY A 461 7.87 -8.87 1.62
CA GLY A 461 8.39 -9.52 2.83
C GLY A 461 7.32 -10.19 3.70
N LYS A 462 7.78 -11.09 4.58
CA LYS A 462 6.93 -12.00 5.37
C LYS A 462 6.53 -11.39 6.72
N GLY A 463 5.23 -11.32 7.01
CA GLY A 463 4.66 -10.99 8.31
C GLY A 463 3.47 -11.92 8.59
N ALA A 464 3.53 -12.69 9.68
CA ALA A 464 2.80 -13.96 9.78
C ALA A 464 1.27 -13.84 9.89
N ASP A 465 0.76 -12.70 10.36
CA ASP A 465 -0.67 -12.51 10.66
C ASP A 465 -1.35 -11.42 9.80
N ASP A 466 -0.56 -10.58 9.10
CA ASP A 466 -1.01 -9.51 8.17
C ASP A 466 -1.40 -10.05 6.77
N GLU A 467 -0.93 -11.24 6.40
CA GLU A 467 -1.03 -11.81 5.05
C GLU A 467 -2.37 -12.55 4.86
N LEU A 468 -3.15 -12.19 3.83
CA LEU A 468 -4.52 -12.70 3.64
C LEU A 468 -4.58 -14.25 3.59
N ALA A 469 -3.60 -14.90 2.97
CA ALA A 469 -3.50 -16.35 2.95
C ALA A 469 -3.23 -16.93 4.36
N ALA A 470 -2.30 -16.35 5.12
CA ALA A 470 -1.98 -16.80 6.47
C ALA A 470 -3.12 -16.55 7.48
N TRP A 471 -3.89 -15.47 7.30
CA TRP A 471 -5.13 -15.24 8.07
C TRP A 471 -6.20 -16.29 7.75
N VAL A 472 -6.43 -16.63 6.48
CA VAL A 472 -7.36 -17.70 6.12
C VAL A 472 -6.89 -19.05 6.68
N GLU A 473 -5.59 -19.35 6.63
CA GLU A 473 -5.03 -20.56 7.23
C GLU A 473 -5.17 -20.61 8.76
N SER A 474 -5.00 -19.51 9.48
CA SER A 474 -5.10 -19.50 10.95
C SER A 474 -6.54 -19.71 11.42
N VAL A 475 -7.53 -19.12 10.74
CA VAL A 475 -8.95 -19.40 11.00
C VAL A 475 -9.31 -20.83 10.61
N ALA A 476 -8.88 -21.32 9.43
CA ALA A 476 -9.17 -22.69 8.98
C ALA A 476 -8.55 -23.79 9.85
N ARG A 477 -7.55 -23.48 10.70
CA ARG A 477 -6.87 -24.44 11.59
C ARG A 477 -7.41 -24.46 13.02
N THR A 478 -8.23 -23.50 13.43
CA THR A 478 -8.73 -23.41 14.82
C THR A 478 -10.07 -24.12 14.98
N GLU A 479 -11.07 -23.73 14.19
CA GLU A 479 -12.27 -24.52 13.88
C GLU A 479 -12.91 -23.92 12.63
N TRP A 480 -13.43 -24.74 11.70
CA TRP A 480 -13.95 -24.23 10.44
C TRP A 480 -15.30 -23.51 10.65
N ASN A 481 -15.21 -22.19 10.79
CA ASN A 481 -16.35 -21.27 10.86
C ASN A 481 -16.71 -20.69 9.48
N ALA A 482 -17.98 -20.34 9.29
CA ALA A 482 -18.48 -19.64 8.12
C ALA A 482 -17.95 -18.20 8.01
N ASP A 483 -17.47 -17.61 9.12
CA ASP A 483 -16.97 -16.22 9.23
C ASP A 483 -15.72 -15.90 8.36
N VAL A 484 -15.13 -16.90 7.71
CA VAL A 484 -14.11 -16.68 6.67
C VAL A 484 -14.72 -16.01 5.44
N PHE A 485 -15.99 -16.31 5.14
CA PHE A 485 -16.65 -15.88 3.92
C PHE A 485 -17.33 -14.52 4.06
N ASP A 486 -17.34 -13.78 2.96
CA ASP A 486 -18.12 -12.56 2.84
C ASP A 486 -19.61 -12.86 3.04
N LYS A 487 -20.20 -12.27 4.09
CA LYS A 487 -21.61 -12.42 4.48
C LYS A 487 -22.59 -12.08 3.35
N GLU A 488 -22.13 -11.33 2.36
CA GLU A 488 -22.94 -10.85 1.24
C GLU A 488 -23.14 -11.85 0.11
N MET A 489 -22.38 -12.95 0.09
CA MET A 489 -22.55 -13.99 -0.93
C MET A 489 -23.91 -14.71 -0.86
N ARG A 490 -24.67 -14.52 0.24
CA ARG A 490 -26.04 -15.04 0.45
C ARG A 490 -26.19 -16.53 0.15
N ALA A 491 -25.23 -17.32 0.62
CA ALA A 491 -25.13 -18.75 0.35
C ALA A 491 -26.12 -19.60 1.17
N GLY A 492 -26.70 -20.61 0.53
CA GLY A 492 -27.29 -21.78 1.20
C GLY A 492 -26.28 -22.92 1.35
N LYS A 493 -26.63 -23.97 2.11
CA LYS A 493 -25.71 -25.06 2.49
C LYS A 493 -25.00 -25.78 1.33
N GLU A 494 -25.64 -25.91 0.16
CA GLU A 494 -24.99 -26.49 -1.03
C GLU A 494 -23.88 -25.55 -1.57
N GLN A 495 -24.11 -24.24 -1.51
CA GLN A 495 -23.17 -23.20 -1.94
C GLN A 495 -22.01 -23.03 -0.95
N GLU A 496 -22.24 -23.17 0.37
CA GLU A 496 -21.16 -23.21 1.37
C GLU A 496 -20.12 -24.31 1.06
N GLY A 497 -20.58 -25.49 0.61
CA GLY A 497 -19.71 -26.58 0.17
C GLY A 497 -18.89 -26.22 -1.09
N GLN A 498 -19.51 -25.55 -2.05
CA GLN A 498 -18.85 -25.06 -3.27
C GLN A 498 -17.80 -23.97 -2.94
N MET A 499 -18.14 -23.04 -2.05
CA MET A 499 -17.25 -22.00 -1.52
C MET A 499 -16.02 -22.63 -0.85
N LEU A 500 -16.17 -23.78 -0.17
CA LEU A 500 -15.04 -24.53 0.39
C LEU A 500 -14.13 -25.16 -0.66
N LYS A 501 -14.69 -25.71 -1.74
CA LYS A 501 -13.86 -26.22 -2.84
C LYS A 501 -12.99 -25.09 -3.40
N LEU A 502 -13.59 -23.93 -3.67
CA LEU A 502 -12.87 -22.75 -4.15
C LEU A 502 -11.86 -22.21 -3.12
N LEU A 503 -12.18 -22.21 -1.82
CA LEU A 503 -11.26 -21.79 -0.75
C LEU A 503 -10.01 -22.69 -0.67
N LYS A 504 -10.20 -24.01 -0.72
CA LYS A 504 -9.11 -25.00 -0.75
C LYS A 504 -8.21 -24.83 -1.98
N ILE A 505 -8.80 -24.50 -3.14
CA ILE A 505 -8.05 -24.21 -4.36
C ILE A 505 -7.25 -22.91 -4.21
N GLY A 506 -7.87 -21.84 -3.70
CA GLY A 506 -7.19 -20.56 -3.41
C GLY A 506 -5.98 -20.74 -2.48
N LEU A 507 -6.15 -21.49 -1.39
CA LEU A 507 -5.05 -21.84 -0.47
C LEU A 507 -3.94 -22.66 -1.15
N ARG A 508 -4.28 -23.70 -1.93
CA ARG A 508 -3.26 -24.47 -2.69
C ARG A 508 -2.59 -23.66 -3.81
N CYS A 509 -3.23 -22.61 -4.32
CA CYS A 509 -2.60 -21.63 -5.21
C CYS A 509 -1.68 -20.67 -4.44
N CYS A 510 -1.87 -20.48 -3.13
CA CYS A 510 -1.08 -19.61 -2.27
C CYS A 510 0.11 -20.30 -1.55
N ASP A 511 0.26 -21.63 -1.60
CA ASP A 511 1.32 -22.35 -0.84
C ASP A 511 2.69 -21.68 -1.02
N TRP A 512 3.34 -21.42 0.11
CA TRP A 512 4.65 -20.77 0.20
C TRP A 512 5.73 -21.57 -0.56
N ASP A 513 5.55 -22.89 -0.65
CA ASP A 513 6.43 -23.81 -1.38
C ASP A 513 5.98 -23.98 -2.84
N VAL A 514 6.85 -23.60 -3.77
CA VAL A 514 6.60 -23.58 -5.23
C VAL A 514 6.29 -24.98 -5.79
N GLU A 515 6.87 -26.01 -5.19
CA GLU A 515 6.75 -27.39 -5.65
C GLU A 515 5.41 -28.01 -5.20
N ARG A 516 4.89 -27.60 -4.03
CA ARG A 516 3.54 -28.00 -3.57
C ARG A 516 2.42 -27.14 -4.14
N ARG A 517 2.71 -25.87 -4.47
CA ARG A 517 1.74 -24.94 -5.04
C ARG A 517 1.14 -25.52 -6.33
N MET A 518 -0.18 -25.42 -6.44
CA MET A 518 -0.99 -25.96 -7.53
C MET A 518 -0.47 -25.53 -8.92
N GLU A 519 -0.57 -26.42 -9.91
CA GLU A 519 -0.32 -26.06 -11.32
C GLU A 519 -1.51 -25.31 -11.91
N LEU A 520 -1.27 -24.42 -12.89
CA LEU A 520 -2.37 -23.62 -13.46
C LEU A 520 -3.47 -24.46 -14.09
N HIS A 521 -3.13 -25.59 -14.73
CA HIS A 521 -4.14 -26.48 -15.31
C HIS A 521 -4.98 -27.13 -14.21
N GLU A 522 -4.35 -27.68 -13.16
CA GLU A 522 -5.07 -28.22 -11.98
C GLU A 522 -5.98 -27.16 -11.34
N ALA A 523 -5.56 -25.89 -11.31
CA ALA A 523 -6.37 -24.78 -10.82
C ALA A 523 -7.56 -24.44 -11.73
N VAL A 524 -7.40 -24.51 -13.06
CA VAL A 524 -8.52 -24.34 -14.01
C VAL A 524 -9.53 -25.46 -13.83
N ASP A 525 -9.07 -26.71 -13.94
CA ASP A 525 -9.92 -27.90 -13.96
C ASP A 525 -10.76 -27.97 -12.66
N ARG A 526 -10.12 -27.85 -11.50
CA ARG A 526 -10.82 -27.86 -10.20
C ARG A 526 -11.77 -26.69 -9.99
N ILE A 527 -11.58 -25.54 -10.66
CA ILE A 527 -12.46 -24.36 -10.56
C ILE A 527 -13.68 -24.49 -11.50
N GLU A 528 -13.54 -25.20 -12.62
CA GLU A 528 -14.70 -25.65 -13.40
C GLU A 528 -15.52 -26.70 -12.62
N GLU A 529 -14.87 -27.65 -11.95
CA GLU A 529 -15.53 -28.75 -11.21
C GLU A 529 -16.23 -28.35 -9.89
N VAL A 530 -16.17 -27.08 -9.45
CA VAL A 530 -16.73 -26.62 -8.15
C VAL A 530 -18.20 -27.00 -7.95
N ASP A 531 -19.03 -26.92 -9.01
CA ASP A 531 -20.46 -27.24 -8.95
C ASP A 531 -20.77 -28.75 -8.96
N HIS A 532 -19.80 -29.62 -9.25
CA HIS A 532 -20.07 -31.04 -9.37
C HIS A 532 -20.22 -31.74 -8.02
N ARG A 533 -21.32 -32.50 -7.90
CA ARG A 533 -21.61 -33.35 -6.73
C ARG A 533 -20.68 -34.55 -6.74
N GLU A 534 -19.89 -34.72 -5.69
CA GLU A 534 -19.00 -35.86 -5.51
C GLU A 534 -19.84 -37.13 -5.24
N ALA A 535 -19.86 -38.04 -6.21
CA ALA A 535 -20.58 -39.30 -6.15
C ALA A 535 -19.86 -40.35 -5.28
N GLY A 536 -19.75 -40.07 -3.98
CA GLY A 536 -19.43 -41.04 -2.92
C GLY A 536 -18.03 -41.66 -2.96
N GLY A 537 -17.04 -41.03 -2.31
CA GLY A 537 -15.74 -41.64 -2.07
C GLY A 537 -14.90 -40.90 -1.03
N SER A 538 -14.53 -41.59 0.05
CA SER A 538 -13.48 -41.26 1.06
C SER A 538 -13.40 -39.81 1.59
N GLN A 539 -13.59 -39.65 2.91
CA GLN A 539 -12.98 -38.53 3.63
C GLN A 539 -11.45 -38.63 3.58
N GLU A 540 -10.78 -37.83 2.74
CA GLU A 540 -9.34 -37.63 2.87
C GLU A 540 -9.06 -36.86 4.18
N SER A 541 -8.44 -37.54 5.13
CA SER A 541 -8.09 -36.97 6.43
C SER A 541 -7.00 -35.91 6.29
N PHE A 542 -7.36 -34.64 6.50
CA PHE A 542 -6.49 -33.47 6.40
C PHE A 542 -5.46 -33.36 7.56
N ARG A 543 -4.84 -34.48 7.96
CA ARG A 543 -3.94 -34.56 9.12
C ARG A 543 -2.63 -35.34 8.87
N SER A 544 -2.24 -35.58 7.61
CA SER A 544 -1.03 -36.36 7.28
C SER A 544 -0.25 -35.84 6.07
N SER A 545 0.48 -34.73 6.24
CA SER A 545 1.54 -34.30 5.31
C SER A 545 2.62 -33.41 5.94
N TYR A 546 2.33 -32.71 7.04
CA TYR A 546 3.25 -31.77 7.71
C TYR A 546 3.94 -32.30 8.99
N VAL A 547 4.00 -33.61 9.23
CA VAL A 547 4.70 -34.19 10.40
C VAL A 547 5.51 -35.44 10.04
N THR A 548 6.83 -35.27 9.90
CA THR A 548 7.87 -36.31 10.04
C THR A 548 9.17 -35.61 10.47
N ALA A 549 9.94 -36.05 11.45
CA ALA A 549 9.72 -36.91 12.62
C ALA A 549 10.73 -36.45 13.70
N SER A 550 10.47 -36.55 15.01
CA SER A 550 10.77 -37.77 15.78
C SER A 550 10.07 -37.84 17.15
N ASP A 551 9.58 -39.03 17.49
CA ASP A 551 9.44 -39.75 18.79
C ASP A 551 9.80 -39.04 20.13
N GLY A 552 9.18 -39.33 21.28
CA GLY A 552 8.15 -40.32 21.68
C GLY A 552 7.59 -39.96 23.09
N GLU A 553 6.75 -40.73 23.80
CA GLU A 553 6.21 -42.10 23.67
C GLU A 553 4.78 -42.23 24.30
N ASN A 554 4.22 -43.46 24.28
CA ASN A 554 3.20 -44.04 25.19
C ASN A 554 1.69 -43.68 25.05
N ARG A 555 1.02 -44.49 24.21
CA ARG A 555 -0.05 -45.48 24.55
C ARG A 555 -1.05 -45.10 25.67
N PHE A 556 -2.38 -45.17 25.47
CA PHE A 556 -3.10 -46.47 25.42
C PHE A 556 -4.52 -46.40 24.79
N SER A 557 -4.85 -47.42 23.98
CA SER A 557 -6.16 -48.11 23.78
C SER A 557 -7.53 -47.40 23.61
N ARG A 558 -8.19 -47.67 22.46
CA ARG A 558 -9.44 -48.49 22.24
C ARG A 558 -10.66 -48.28 23.18
N ALA A 559 -11.93 -48.40 22.73
CA ALA A 559 -12.54 -48.57 21.39
C ALA A 559 -14.10 -48.53 21.47
N MET A 560 -14.77 -48.75 20.33
CA MET A 560 -16.21 -49.10 20.14
C MET A 560 -17.19 -47.93 20.33
N THR A 561 -17.88 -47.42 19.29
CA THR A 561 -18.98 -48.00 18.47
C THR A 561 -20.25 -48.29 19.28
N GLY A 562 -21.27 -47.45 19.08
CA GLY A 562 -22.63 -47.63 19.58
C GLY A 562 -23.61 -46.97 18.60
N GLU A 563 -24.24 -47.79 17.76
CA GLU A 563 -25.22 -47.36 16.76
C GLU A 563 -26.62 -47.36 17.41
N PHE A 564 -27.40 -46.30 17.24
CA PHE A 564 -28.85 -46.35 17.49
C PHE A 564 -29.59 -45.31 16.65
N SER A 565 -30.64 -45.74 15.97
CA SER A 565 -31.52 -44.91 15.15
C SER A 565 -32.94 -44.97 15.70
N LEU A 566 -33.59 -43.80 15.84
CA LEU A 566 -35.03 -43.65 16.00
C LEU A 566 -35.51 -42.42 15.22
N VAL A 567 -36.81 -42.38 14.93
CA VAL A 567 -37.37 -41.77 13.71
C VAL A 567 -38.71 -41.08 14.04
N LEU A 568 -38.97 -39.93 13.36
CA LEU A 568 -40.14 -39.03 13.52
C LEU A 568 -40.18 -38.33 14.90
N ASP A 569 -40.88 -37.22 15.11
CA ASP A 569 -41.78 -36.40 14.26
C ASP A 569 -41.36 -34.90 14.44
N GLY A 570 -41.95 -33.84 13.90
CA GLY A 570 -43.33 -33.61 13.48
C GLY A 570 -43.84 -32.28 14.06
N SER A 571 -43.65 -31.17 13.35
CA SER A 571 -44.21 -29.82 13.62
C SER A 571 -43.93 -29.15 14.99
N ASN A 572 -43.39 -27.93 14.96
CA ASN A 572 -43.75 -26.91 15.95
C ASN A 572 -43.57 -25.51 15.36
N SER A 573 -44.67 -24.89 14.95
CA SER A 573 -44.70 -23.50 14.53
C SER A 573 -44.84 -22.61 15.77
N ARG A 574 -43.97 -21.61 15.91
CA ARG A 574 -44.19 -20.50 16.85
C ARG A 574 -43.96 -19.18 16.15
N LEU A 575 -45.01 -18.34 16.19
CA LEU A 575 -44.93 -16.92 15.91
C LEU A 575 -43.85 -16.27 16.78
N SER A 576 -43.08 -15.37 16.19
CA SER A 576 -42.55 -14.20 16.89
C SER A 576 -43.35 -12.97 16.42
N SER A 577 -43.76 -12.15 17.37
CA SER A 577 -44.50 -10.90 17.18
C SER A 577 -43.62 -9.79 16.58
N PRO A 578 -44.21 -8.70 16.04
CA PRO A 578 -43.42 -7.52 15.68
C PRO A 578 -42.64 -6.99 16.88
N VAL A 579 -41.41 -6.54 16.63
CA VAL A 579 -40.54 -5.88 17.61
C VAL A 579 -41.01 -4.43 17.78
N SER A 580 -41.16 -3.98 19.02
CA SER A 580 -41.52 -2.61 19.37
C SER A 580 -40.34 -1.64 19.20
N GLU A 581 -40.65 -0.38 18.91
CA GLU A 581 -39.68 0.70 18.79
C GLU A 581 -39.22 1.23 20.17
N ASN A 582 -38.07 1.91 20.20
CA ASN A 582 -37.42 2.52 21.37
C ASN A 582 -37.00 1.59 22.53
N ASP A 583 -36.03 0.69 22.27
CA ASP A 583 -35.06 0.33 23.32
C ASP A 583 -33.99 1.45 23.43
N ASP A 584 -33.90 2.12 24.57
CA ASP A 584 -32.75 2.98 24.89
C ASP A 584 -31.48 2.15 25.16
N ILE A 585 -30.29 2.74 25.01
CA ILE A 585 -29.01 2.07 25.28
C ILE A 585 -28.88 1.59 26.73
N TYR A 586 -29.48 2.29 27.70
CA TYR A 586 -29.59 1.78 29.07
C TYR A 586 -30.34 0.44 29.11
N SER A 587 -31.52 0.38 28.48
CA SER A 587 -32.34 -0.85 28.42
C SER A 587 -31.61 -2.00 27.72
N ILE A 588 -30.85 -1.73 26.66
CA ILE A 588 -30.05 -2.74 25.95
C ILE A 588 -28.96 -3.30 26.87
N LEU A 589 -28.22 -2.44 27.57
CA LEU A 589 -27.12 -2.86 28.44
C LEU A 589 -27.63 -3.62 29.68
N ALA A 590 -28.71 -3.12 30.31
CA ALA A 590 -29.36 -3.78 31.43
C ALA A 590 -29.94 -5.17 31.05
N ALA A 591 -30.53 -5.31 29.85
CA ALA A 591 -31.05 -6.60 29.37
C ALA A 591 -29.94 -7.64 29.10
N GLU A 592 -28.71 -7.21 28.87
CA GLU A 592 -27.52 -8.08 28.75
C GLU A 592 -26.84 -8.36 30.11
N GLY A 593 -27.41 -7.89 31.22
CA GLY A 593 -26.88 -8.08 32.58
C GLY A 593 -25.71 -7.15 32.93
N ILE A 594 -25.58 -6.00 32.25
CA ILE A 594 -24.55 -5.01 32.54
C ILE A 594 -25.09 -4.02 33.59
N GLU A 595 -24.67 -4.18 34.85
CA GLU A 595 -25.04 -3.28 35.95
C GLU A 595 -24.12 -2.04 36.06
N PHE A 596 -22.94 -2.08 35.42
CA PHE A 596 -21.94 -1.02 35.49
C PHE A 596 -21.12 -0.86 34.20
N LEU A 597 -20.56 0.33 34.02
CA LEU A 597 -19.52 0.65 33.04
C LEU A 597 -18.15 0.73 33.72
N LEU A 598 -17.09 0.55 32.93
CA LEU A 598 -15.71 0.63 33.39
C LEU A 598 -15.17 2.06 33.26
N SER A 599 -14.39 2.50 34.26
CA SER A 599 -13.64 3.75 34.32
C SER A 599 -12.22 3.53 34.85
N HIS A 600 -11.35 4.54 34.74
CA HIS A 600 -9.99 4.54 35.30
C HIS A 600 -9.93 4.51 36.83
N SER A 601 -11.08 4.69 37.49
CA SER A 601 -11.27 4.67 38.94
C SER A 601 -11.91 3.36 39.44
N GLY A 602 -12.37 2.49 38.54
CA GLY A 602 -13.19 1.32 38.87
C GLY A 602 -14.53 1.34 38.16
N GLU A 603 -15.53 0.71 38.77
CA GLU A 603 -16.87 0.53 38.22
C GLU A 603 -17.75 1.77 38.44
N VAL A 604 -18.58 2.12 37.45
CA VAL A 604 -19.51 3.25 37.46
C VAL A 604 -20.92 2.70 37.21
N PRO A 605 -21.91 2.95 38.09
CA PRO A 605 -23.28 2.45 37.90
C PRO A 605 -23.87 2.87 36.55
N LEU A 606 -24.62 1.97 35.90
CA LEU A 606 -25.14 2.22 34.56
C LEU A 606 -26.02 3.48 34.49
N GLU A 607 -26.72 3.82 35.58
CA GLU A 607 -27.60 5.00 35.71
C GLU A 607 -26.87 6.34 35.45
N TYR A 608 -25.54 6.38 35.58
CA TYR A 608 -24.72 7.57 35.33
C TYR A 608 -24.86 8.12 33.88
N ILE A 609 -25.34 7.30 32.94
CA ILE A 609 -25.54 7.71 31.54
C ILE A 609 -26.91 8.38 31.31
N HIS A 610 -27.81 8.38 32.29
CA HIS A 610 -29.15 8.95 32.14
C HIS A 610 -29.11 10.45 31.85
N GLY A 611 -29.89 10.90 30.87
CA GLY A 611 -30.04 12.32 30.50
C GLY A 611 -28.88 12.91 29.68
N LYS A 612 -27.87 12.10 29.33
CA LYS A 612 -26.73 12.54 28.51
C LYS A 612 -26.89 12.14 27.04
N THR A 613 -26.24 12.89 26.14
CA THR A 613 -26.02 12.47 24.75
C THR A 613 -24.97 11.36 24.74
N ILE A 614 -25.36 10.14 24.37
CA ILE A 614 -24.47 8.98 24.39
C ILE A 614 -23.85 8.75 23.01
N CYS A 615 -22.53 8.59 22.95
CA CYS A 615 -21.80 8.25 21.74
C CYS A 615 -21.08 6.91 21.91
N LEU A 616 -21.51 5.86 21.20
CA LEU A 616 -20.82 4.58 21.21
C LEU A 616 -19.58 4.67 20.30
N PHE A 617 -18.39 4.45 20.86
CA PHE A 617 -17.12 4.46 20.12
C PHE A 617 -16.60 3.04 19.89
N PHE A 618 -16.62 2.58 18.64
CA PHE A 618 -16.17 1.25 18.24
C PHE A 618 -14.74 1.33 17.69
N SER A 619 -13.79 0.64 18.34
CA SER A 619 -12.35 0.87 18.13
C SER A 619 -11.49 -0.33 18.58
N GLU A 620 -10.25 -0.45 18.09
CA GLU A 620 -9.33 -1.59 18.36
C GLU A 620 -7.86 -1.13 18.50
N ASN A 621 -7.09 -1.76 19.39
CA ASN A 621 -5.69 -1.41 19.68
C ASN A 621 -4.74 -1.66 18.51
N TRP A 622 -5.03 -2.54 17.55
CA TRP A 622 -4.14 -2.76 16.40
C TRP A 622 -4.56 -2.01 15.14
N CYS A 623 -5.80 -1.53 15.09
CA CYS A 623 -6.34 -0.67 14.06
C CYS A 623 -5.58 0.68 14.00
N ARG A 624 -4.78 0.89 12.95
CA ARG A 624 -4.04 2.14 12.77
C ARG A 624 -4.96 3.37 12.64
N PRO A 625 -6.02 3.39 11.80
CA PRO A 625 -6.94 4.53 11.74
C PRO A 625 -7.56 4.86 13.10
N CYS A 626 -7.79 3.85 13.94
CA CYS A 626 -8.28 4.02 15.30
C CYS A 626 -7.26 4.75 16.19
N LYS A 627 -5.98 4.41 16.10
CA LYS A 627 -4.88 5.10 16.79
C LYS A 627 -4.63 6.51 16.29
N ASP A 628 -4.77 6.72 14.98
CA ASP A 628 -4.58 8.03 14.36
C ASP A 628 -5.76 8.98 14.72
N PHE A 629 -7.00 8.48 14.81
CA PHE A 629 -8.21 9.26 15.16
C PHE A 629 -8.46 9.46 16.67
N THR A 630 -8.15 8.48 17.53
CA THR A 630 -8.49 8.56 18.98
C THR A 630 -7.98 9.84 19.65
N PRO A 631 -6.74 10.32 19.42
CA PRO A 631 -6.25 11.60 19.96
C PRO A 631 -7.03 12.85 19.50
N GLU A 632 -7.76 12.78 18.39
CA GLU A 632 -8.64 13.87 17.94
C GLU A 632 -10.00 13.81 18.63
N LEU A 633 -10.57 12.60 18.79
CA LEU A 633 -11.78 12.38 19.58
C LEU A 633 -11.59 12.79 21.05
N VAL A 634 -10.40 12.57 21.64
CA VAL A 634 -10.05 13.07 22.99
C VAL A 634 -10.11 14.60 23.06
N LYS A 635 -9.48 15.30 22.12
CA LYS A 635 -9.52 16.78 22.07
C LYS A 635 -10.94 17.31 21.90
N LEU A 636 -11.76 16.64 21.08
CA LEU A 636 -13.17 16.98 20.90
C LEU A 636 -13.95 16.78 22.20
N TYR A 637 -13.83 15.62 22.83
CA TYR A 637 -14.56 15.27 24.06
C TYR A 637 -14.23 16.26 25.19
N GLU A 638 -12.95 16.53 25.43
CA GLU A 638 -12.51 17.58 26.36
C GLU A 638 -13.07 18.96 26.00
N SER A 639 -13.17 19.30 24.72
CA SER A 639 -13.68 20.61 24.28
C SER A 639 -15.20 20.74 24.43
N LEU A 640 -15.96 19.65 24.32
CA LEU A 640 -17.41 19.66 24.56
C LEU A 640 -17.70 19.70 26.08
N GLN A 641 -16.96 18.94 26.89
CA GLN A 641 -17.03 19.05 28.36
C GLN A 641 -16.71 20.48 28.85
N LYS A 642 -15.69 21.14 28.27
CA LYS A 642 -15.34 22.54 28.58
C LYS A 642 -16.38 23.56 28.12
N ARG A 643 -17.31 23.19 27.22
CA ARG A 643 -18.48 24.00 26.82
C ARG A 643 -19.70 23.78 27.73
N GLY A 644 -19.69 22.75 28.58
CA GLY A 644 -20.83 22.35 29.40
C GLY A 644 -21.82 21.44 28.67
N GLU A 645 -21.40 20.77 27.60
CA GLU A 645 -22.25 19.81 26.87
C GLU A 645 -22.34 18.48 27.65
N GLU A 646 -23.55 18.03 27.95
CA GLU A 646 -23.82 16.74 28.60
C GLU A 646 -23.67 15.58 27.59
N ILE A 647 -22.42 15.30 27.20
CA ILE A 647 -22.02 14.20 26.32
C ILE A 647 -21.22 13.15 27.11
N GLU A 648 -21.49 11.87 26.86
CA GLU A 648 -20.68 10.75 27.33
C GLU A 648 -20.29 9.83 26.17
N ILE A 649 -19.05 9.32 26.19
CA ILE A 649 -18.58 8.35 25.19
C ILE A 649 -18.45 6.99 25.87
N ILE A 650 -19.00 5.95 25.23
CA ILE A 650 -18.89 4.58 25.71
C ILE A 650 -18.08 3.77 24.70
N PHE A 651 -16.87 3.38 25.08
CA PHE A 651 -15.99 2.53 24.29
C PHE A 651 -16.54 1.10 24.21
N VAL A 652 -16.72 0.61 22.99
CA VAL A 652 -17.06 -0.77 22.66
C VAL A 652 -15.89 -1.34 21.86
N SER A 653 -15.06 -2.12 22.55
CA SER A 653 -13.83 -2.67 22.00
C SER A 653 -14.09 -3.72 20.92
N PHE A 654 -13.35 -3.62 19.81
CA PHE A 654 -13.26 -4.66 18.80
C PHE A 654 -12.15 -5.69 19.08
N ASP A 655 -11.25 -5.41 20.03
CA ASP A 655 -10.10 -6.25 20.38
C ASP A 655 -10.51 -7.70 20.69
N HIS A 656 -9.62 -8.64 20.36
CA HIS A 656 -9.88 -10.07 20.51
C HIS A 656 -9.55 -10.63 21.91
N ASP A 657 -8.83 -9.87 22.75
CA ASP A 657 -8.55 -10.25 24.14
C ASP A 657 -8.53 -9.06 25.13
N MET A 658 -8.74 -9.38 26.41
CA MET A 658 -8.86 -8.40 27.50
C MET A 658 -7.60 -7.55 27.71
N THR A 659 -6.41 -8.05 27.38
CA THR A 659 -5.14 -7.33 27.57
C THR A 659 -5.06 -6.16 26.59
N LEU A 660 -5.42 -6.40 25.34
CA LEU A 660 -5.45 -5.39 24.29
C LEU A 660 -6.59 -4.39 24.50
N PHE A 661 -7.77 -4.87 24.91
CA PHE A 661 -8.87 -4.03 25.37
C PHE A 661 -8.42 -3.02 26.44
N TYR A 662 -7.85 -3.50 27.55
CA TYR A 662 -7.41 -2.61 28.62
C TYR A 662 -6.29 -1.68 28.14
N GLN A 663 -5.30 -2.17 27.39
CA GLN A 663 -4.23 -1.33 26.85
C GLN A 663 -4.77 -0.17 26.00
N HIS A 664 -5.84 -0.40 25.23
CA HIS A 664 -6.47 0.65 24.43
C HIS A 664 -7.30 1.60 25.29
N PHE A 665 -8.14 1.04 26.18
CA PHE A 665 -9.01 1.80 27.07
C PHE A 665 -8.22 2.78 27.96
N TRP A 666 -7.06 2.37 28.48
CA TRP A 666 -6.16 3.23 29.26
C TRP A 666 -5.58 4.44 28.50
N SER A 667 -5.86 4.60 27.20
CA SER A 667 -5.52 5.80 26.40
C SER A 667 -6.68 6.78 26.17
N MET A 668 -7.88 6.45 26.63
CA MET A 668 -9.13 7.20 26.39
C MET A 668 -9.65 7.81 27.71
N PRO A 669 -10.24 9.02 27.75
CA PRO A 669 -10.71 9.65 29.00
C PRO A 669 -12.12 9.21 29.46
N TRP A 670 -12.89 8.55 28.59
CA TRP A 670 -14.31 8.25 28.74
C TRP A 670 -14.57 6.82 29.28
N LEU A 671 -15.82 6.37 29.32
CA LEU A 671 -16.23 5.07 29.86
C LEU A 671 -16.11 3.92 28.85
N ALA A 672 -16.18 2.67 29.32
CA ALA A 672 -16.29 1.49 28.45
C ALA A 672 -17.34 0.49 28.95
N VAL A 673 -17.93 -0.29 28.05
CA VAL A 673 -18.66 -1.50 28.45
C VAL A 673 -17.67 -2.57 28.97
N PRO A 674 -18.07 -3.44 29.91
CA PRO A 674 -17.28 -4.63 30.26
C PRO A 674 -16.95 -5.48 29.03
N PHE A 675 -15.73 -6.02 28.96
CA PHE A 675 -15.24 -6.74 27.78
C PHE A 675 -16.08 -7.99 27.48
N SER A 676 -16.89 -7.91 26.43
CA SER A 676 -17.82 -8.98 26.04
C SER A 676 -17.96 -9.06 24.52
N LEU A 677 -17.52 -10.18 23.95
CA LEU A 677 -17.56 -10.44 22.51
C LEU A 677 -19.00 -10.55 21.99
N SER A 678 -19.93 -11.08 22.80
CA SER A 678 -21.34 -11.19 22.46
C SER A 678 -22.05 -9.82 22.48
N LEU A 679 -21.79 -9.00 23.50
CA LEU A 679 -22.33 -7.64 23.59
C LEU A 679 -21.82 -6.77 22.45
N ARG A 680 -20.51 -6.79 22.16
CA ARG A 680 -19.91 -6.12 21.00
C ARG A 680 -20.66 -6.50 19.71
N ASN A 681 -20.84 -7.79 19.45
CA ASN A 681 -21.50 -8.25 18.22
C ASN A 681 -22.96 -7.74 18.15
N LYS A 682 -23.74 -7.83 19.23
CA LYS A 682 -25.12 -7.31 19.31
C LYS A 682 -25.20 -5.80 19.03
N LEU A 683 -24.30 -5.02 19.63
CA LEU A 683 -24.23 -3.56 19.41
C LEU A 683 -23.79 -3.23 17.97
N THR A 684 -22.80 -3.95 17.43
CA THR A 684 -22.33 -3.84 16.04
C THR A 684 -23.47 -4.08 15.04
N ASP A 685 -24.25 -5.15 15.22
CA ASP A 685 -25.35 -5.48 14.32
C ASP A 685 -26.53 -4.49 14.47
N LYS A 686 -26.93 -4.13 15.72
CA LYS A 686 -28.04 -3.20 15.97
C LYS A 686 -27.75 -1.79 15.44
N TYR A 687 -26.53 -1.30 15.60
CA TYR A 687 -26.11 0.03 15.11
C TYR A 687 -25.42 -0.01 13.73
N ARG A 688 -25.45 -1.16 13.04
CA ARG A 688 -24.95 -1.36 11.66
C ARG A 688 -23.50 -0.89 11.45
N VAL A 689 -22.63 -1.18 12.42
CA VAL A 689 -21.23 -0.72 12.45
C VAL A 689 -20.38 -1.50 11.43
N ALA A 690 -20.26 -0.94 10.22
CA ALA A 690 -19.59 -1.59 9.09
C ALA A 690 -18.05 -1.49 9.09
N ARG A 691 -17.46 -0.58 9.89
CA ARG A 691 -16.01 -0.34 9.95
C ARG A 691 -15.60 0.21 11.33
N ILE A 692 -14.31 0.17 11.63
CA ILE A 692 -13.69 0.88 12.76
C ILE A 692 -12.55 1.81 12.27
N PRO A 693 -12.29 2.96 12.92
CA PRO A 693 -13.06 3.52 14.02
C PRO A 693 -14.46 3.95 13.57
N SER A 694 -15.43 3.85 14.47
CA SER A 694 -16.78 4.38 14.25
C SER A 694 -17.29 5.02 15.54
N LEU A 695 -18.00 6.13 15.39
CA LEU A 695 -18.68 6.83 16.47
C LEU A 695 -20.16 6.88 16.12
N VAL A 696 -21.01 6.33 16.98
CA VAL A 696 -22.47 6.30 16.80
C VAL A 696 -23.12 7.15 17.89
N PRO A 697 -23.46 8.41 17.58
CA PRO A 697 -24.30 9.25 18.44
C PRO A 697 -25.70 8.66 18.57
N LEU A 698 -26.20 8.63 19.79
CA LEU A 698 -27.55 8.21 20.15
C LEU A 698 -28.29 9.45 20.67
N TYR A 699 -29.33 9.86 19.94
CA TYR A 699 -30.21 10.97 20.31
C TYR A 699 -31.57 10.41 20.78
N PRO A 700 -32.21 10.99 21.83
CA PRO A 700 -33.49 10.50 22.33
C PRO A 700 -34.68 10.66 21.37
N ASP A 701 -34.57 11.59 20.42
CA ASP A 701 -35.60 11.93 19.43
C ASP A 701 -35.24 11.41 18.02
N GLU A 702 -36.17 11.49 17.05
CA GLU A 702 -35.98 11.11 15.63
C GLU A 702 -34.97 12.00 14.83
N ILE A 703 -33.94 12.52 15.49
CA ILE A 703 -32.93 13.40 14.91
C ILE A 703 -31.99 12.57 14.04
N SER A 704 -32.07 12.78 12.71
CA SER A 704 -31.15 12.18 11.75
C SER A 704 -29.69 12.48 12.10
N VAL A 705 -28.97 11.46 12.55
CA VAL A 705 -27.50 11.44 12.66
C VAL A 705 -26.88 11.67 11.28
N ALA A 706 -25.67 12.22 11.23
CA ALA A 706 -24.92 12.39 9.98
C ALA A 706 -24.31 11.06 9.47
N ASP A 707 -24.40 10.79 8.18
CA ASP A 707 -24.00 9.49 7.56
C ASP A 707 -22.49 9.14 7.69
N ASP A 708 -21.66 10.13 8.03
CA ASP A 708 -20.25 9.96 8.34
C ASP A 708 -19.91 10.99 9.43
N VAL A 709 -19.87 10.52 10.68
CA VAL A 709 -19.56 11.32 11.87
C VAL A 709 -18.05 11.48 12.05
N ILE A 710 -17.26 10.47 11.69
CA ILE A 710 -15.79 10.52 11.78
C ILE A 710 -15.25 11.62 10.87
N GLY A 711 -15.62 11.60 9.59
CA GLY A 711 -15.22 12.66 8.64
C GLY A 711 -15.74 14.05 9.04
N LEU A 712 -16.91 14.15 9.69
CA LEU A 712 -17.43 15.41 10.20
C LEU A 712 -16.59 15.97 11.37
N ILE A 713 -16.06 15.09 12.22
CA ILE A 713 -15.16 15.45 13.33
C ILE A 713 -13.78 15.87 12.81
N GLU A 714 -13.22 15.14 11.84
CA GLU A 714 -11.96 15.52 11.18
C GLU A 714 -12.10 16.90 10.51
N ASP A 715 -13.17 17.10 9.74
CA ASP A 715 -13.49 18.34 9.03
C ASP A 715 -13.67 19.56 9.97
N TYR A 716 -14.55 19.46 10.98
CA TYR A 716 -15.01 20.63 11.75
C TYR A 716 -14.60 20.61 13.24
N GLY A 717 -14.21 19.46 13.79
CA GLY A 717 -13.84 19.33 15.20
C GLY A 717 -15.03 19.55 16.13
N PRO A 718 -14.89 20.26 17.27
CA PRO A 718 -16.00 20.50 18.20
C PRO A 718 -17.24 21.16 17.57
N GLU A 719 -17.08 21.94 16.49
CA GLU A 719 -18.21 22.56 15.78
C GLU A 719 -19.14 21.57 15.06
N ALA A 720 -18.68 20.32 14.86
CA ALA A 720 -19.49 19.21 14.36
C ALA A 720 -20.64 18.82 15.30
N PHE A 721 -20.59 19.21 16.57
CA PHE A 721 -21.63 18.92 17.54
C PHE A 721 -22.84 19.89 17.39
N PRO A 722 -24.09 19.42 17.59
CA PRO A 722 -24.48 18.00 17.67
C PRO A 722 -24.36 17.33 16.30
N PHE A 723 -23.95 16.06 16.27
CA PHE A 723 -23.52 15.25 15.10
C PHE A 723 -24.66 14.84 14.14
N THR A 724 -25.52 15.79 13.84
CA THR A 724 -26.76 15.64 13.10
C THR A 724 -26.55 15.98 11.63
N LYS A 725 -27.39 15.41 10.76
CA LYS A 725 -27.43 15.77 9.35
C LYS A 725 -27.71 17.27 9.13
N LYS A 726 -28.62 17.85 9.92
CA LYS A 726 -28.90 19.30 9.92
C LYS A 726 -27.65 20.12 10.22
N ARG A 727 -26.89 19.77 11.26
CA ARG A 727 -25.64 20.48 11.61
C ARG A 727 -24.58 20.35 10.52
N LYS A 728 -24.46 19.17 9.91
CA LYS A 728 -23.59 18.92 8.74
C LYS A 728 -23.98 19.77 7.52
N GLU A 729 -25.27 20.09 7.34
CA GLU A 729 -25.77 20.96 6.29
C GLU A 729 -25.56 22.46 6.63
N GLU A 730 -25.77 22.88 7.88
CA GLU A 730 -25.44 24.23 8.37
C GLU A 730 -23.95 24.56 8.18
N LEU A 731 -23.05 23.65 8.59
CA LEU A 731 -21.59 23.83 8.47
C LEU A 731 -21.12 23.92 7.01
N LYS A 732 -21.72 23.13 6.11
CA LYS A 732 -21.47 23.24 4.67
C LYS A 732 -21.97 24.55 4.08
N ALA A 733 -23.14 25.06 4.52
CA ALA A 733 -23.63 26.36 4.08
C ALA A 733 -22.71 27.51 4.53
N ILE A 734 -22.09 27.40 5.71
CA ILE A 734 -21.06 28.34 6.19
C ILE A 734 -19.80 28.25 5.30
N ASP A 735 -19.34 27.06 4.92
CA ASP A 735 -18.20 26.88 4.01
C ASP A 735 -18.49 27.39 2.59
N ASP A 736 -19.67 27.12 2.04
CA ASP A 736 -20.07 27.58 0.72
C ASP A 736 -20.21 29.12 0.70
N SER A 737 -20.72 29.73 1.77
CA SER A 737 -20.72 31.18 1.97
C SER A 737 -19.28 31.74 2.02
N LYS A 738 -18.38 31.11 2.78
CA LYS A 738 -16.94 31.46 2.81
C LYS A 738 -16.27 31.32 1.44
N ARG A 739 -16.62 30.30 0.65
CA ARG A 739 -16.08 30.06 -0.69
C ARG A 739 -16.55 31.10 -1.71
N VAL A 740 -17.81 31.54 -1.64
CA VAL A 740 -18.40 32.45 -2.64
C VAL A 740 -18.15 33.93 -2.31
N GLY A 741 -18.21 34.31 -1.03
CA GLY A 741 -18.12 35.70 -0.57
C GLY A 741 -17.47 35.86 0.81
N GLY A 742 -16.53 34.99 1.15
CA GLY A 742 -15.77 35.11 2.40
C GLY A 742 -14.72 36.22 2.32
N HIS A 743 -14.97 37.32 3.04
CA HIS A 743 -13.96 38.33 3.35
C HIS A 743 -12.62 37.67 3.74
N LEU A 744 -11.51 38.25 3.29
CA LEU A 744 -10.18 37.67 3.43
C LEU A 744 -9.82 37.44 4.90
N GLU A 745 -10.28 38.31 5.80
CA GLU A 745 -10.16 38.12 7.24
C GLU A 745 -10.91 36.87 7.74
N LYS A 746 -12.12 36.59 7.26
CA LYS A 746 -12.92 35.40 7.62
C LYS A 746 -12.36 34.09 7.03
N LEU A 747 -11.45 34.18 6.07
CA LEU A 747 -10.76 33.04 5.46
C LEU A 747 -9.35 32.82 6.02
N LEU A 748 -8.61 33.89 6.32
CA LEU A 748 -7.20 33.85 6.69
C LEU A 748 -6.91 34.17 8.16
N THR A 749 -7.90 34.49 9.00
CA THR A 749 -7.70 34.66 10.46
C THR A 749 -8.29 33.50 11.26
N HIS A 750 -7.80 33.35 12.49
CA HIS A 750 -8.34 32.46 13.52
C HIS A 750 -8.50 33.27 14.82
N GLU A 751 -9.25 32.76 15.81
CA GLU A 751 -9.59 33.45 17.08
C GLU A 751 -8.40 34.13 17.79
N THR A 752 -7.20 33.61 17.60
CA THR A 752 -5.94 34.06 18.22
C THR A 752 -4.89 34.55 17.22
N ARG A 753 -5.19 34.62 15.91
CA ARG A 753 -4.24 34.97 14.84
C ARG A 753 -4.85 35.83 13.74
N SER A 754 -4.41 37.08 13.66
CA SER A 754 -4.74 38.06 12.61
C SER A 754 -3.67 38.24 11.51
N TYR A 755 -2.65 37.36 11.47
CA TYR A 755 -1.47 37.53 10.61
C TYR A 755 -1.09 36.26 9.82
N VAL A 756 -0.50 36.43 8.64
CA VAL A 756 0.25 35.40 7.90
C VAL A 756 1.76 35.61 8.08
N VAL A 757 2.58 34.63 7.70
CA VAL A 757 4.05 34.70 7.84
C VAL A 757 4.76 34.76 6.49
N SER A 758 5.78 35.62 6.39
CA SER A 758 6.71 35.68 5.25
C SER A 758 7.88 34.72 5.43
N ARG A 759 8.65 34.47 4.34
CA ARG A 759 9.82 33.57 4.32
C ARG A 759 10.91 33.81 5.38
N ASN A 760 10.98 35.01 5.96
CA ASN A 760 11.91 35.38 7.02
C ASN A 760 11.29 35.31 8.43
N GLY A 761 10.08 34.74 8.58
CA GLY A 761 9.35 34.65 9.84
C GLY A 761 8.68 35.94 10.32
N SER A 762 8.73 37.02 9.54
CA SER A 762 7.99 38.26 9.87
C SER A 762 6.49 38.03 9.74
N LYS A 763 5.72 38.71 10.59
CA LYS A 763 4.24 38.66 10.61
C LYS A 763 3.70 39.80 9.74
N VAL A 764 2.79 39.47 8.83
CA VAL A 764 2.07 40.43 7.97
C VAL A 764 0.59 40.33 8.31
N LEU A 765 -0.10 41.43 8.58
CA LEU A 765 -1.51 41.39 8.99
C LEU A 765 -2.39 41.04 7.78
N VAL A 766 -3.49 40.33 8.01
CA VAL A 766 -4.44 40.00 6.94
C VAL A 766 -5.12 41.26 6.38
N SER A 767 -5.27 42.31 7.21
CA SER A 767 -5.68 43.66 6.78
C SER A 767 -4.80 44.22 5.66
N ASP A 768 -3.50 43.93 5.67
CA ASP A 768 -2.52 44.45 4.71
C ASP A 768 -2.62 43.76 3.34
N LEU A 769 -3.51 42.78 3.22
CA LEU A 769 -3.82 41.99 2.02
C LEU A 769 -5.18 42.34 1.41
N VAL A 770 -6.05 43.04 2.14
CA VAL A 770 -7.37 43.47 1.67
C VAL A 770 -7.21 44.43 0.47
N GLY A 771 -8.07 44.28 -0.54
CA GLY A 771 -8.01 45.06 -1.78
C GLY A 771 -6.94 44.61 -2.80
N LYS A 772 -6.13 43.59 -2.50
CA LYS A 772 -5.24 42.93 -3.47
C LYS A 772 -5.91 41.71 -4.09
N THR A 773 -5.40 41.26 -5.24
CA THR A 773 -5.70 39.92 -5.77
C THR A 773 -4.82 38.90 -5.07
N ILE A 774 -5.42 37.94 -4.35
CA ILE A 774 -4.71 36.95 -3.53
C ILE A 774 -4.80 35.56 -4.16
N GLY A 775 -3.65 34.93 -4.41
CA GLY A 775 -3.55 33.53 -4.78
C GLY A 775 -3.36 32.62 -3.57
N LEU A 776 -4.39 31.86 -3.18
CA LEU A 776 -4.25 30.77 -2.20
C LEU A 776 -3.62 29.57 -2.91
N TYR A 777 -2.35 29.29 -2.61
CA TYR A 777 -1.57 28.25 -3.26
C TYR A 777 -1.47 27.01 -2.36
N PHE A 778 -2.09 25.90 -2.76
CA PHE A 778 -2.21 24.68 -1.97
C PHE A 778 -1.17 23.63 -2.38
N GLY A 779 -0.41 23.09 -1.42
CA GLY A 779 0.41 21.89 -1.64
C GLY A 779 1.60 21.71 -0.70
N ALA A 780 2.50 20.81 -1.10
CA ALA A 780 3.53 20.26 -0.22
C ALA A 780 4.84 19.92 -0.95
N HIS A 781 5.96 20.04 -0.22
CA HIS A 781 7.32 19.88 -0.71
C HIS A 781 7.54 18.50 -1.32
N TRP A 782 7.04 17.45 -0.65
CA TRP A 782 7.21 16.06 -1.08
C TRP A 782 6.57 15.75 -2.44
N CYS A 783 5.57 16.53 -2.88
CA CYS A 783 4.82 16.30 -4.10
C CYS A 783 5.57 16.78 -5.37
N PRO A 784 5.94 15.90 -6.33
CA PRO A 784 6.71 16.32 -7.51
C PRO A 784 5.95 17.29 -8.46
N PRO A 785 4.65 17.11 -8.75
CA PRO A 785 3.86 18.11 -9.48
C PRO A 785 3.85 19.50 -8.83
N PHE A 786 3.89 19.58 -7.49
CA PHE A 786 3.94 20.85 -6.77
C PHE A 786 5.27 21.55 -7.05
N ARG A 787 6.40 20.87 -6.86
CA ARG A 787 7.73 21.43 -7.16
C ARG A 787 7.86 21.92 -8.61
N SER A 788 7.27 21.18 -9.57
CA SER A 788 7.28 21.57 -10.99
C SER A 788 6.44 22.82 -11.30
N PHE A 789 5.29 23.00 -10.64
CA PHE A 789 4.43 24.16 -10.86
C PHE A 789 4.91 25.39 -10.09
N THR A 790 5.49 25.22 -8.88
CA THR A 790 6.06 26.31 -8.07
C THR A 790 7.04 27.16 -8.88
N SER A 791 7.89 26.58 -9.73
CA SER A 791 8.80 27.35 -10.58
C SER A 791 8.05 28.30 -11.53
N GLN A 792 7.00 27.82 -12.21
CA GLN A 792 6.18 28.63 -13.11
C GLN A 792 5.42 29.74 -12.35
N LEU A 793 4.95 29.43 -11.13
CA LEU A 793 4.26 30.40 -10.29
C LEU A 793 5.21 31.48 -9.74
N ILE A 794 6.49 31.17 -9.50
CA ILE A 794 7.52 32.16 -9.11
C ILE A 794 7.74 33.16 -10.25
N ASP A 795 7.91 32.70 -11.49
CA ASP A 795 8.09 33.57 -12.65
C ASP A 795 6.91 34.53 -12.81
N VAL A 796 5.68 33.99 -12.79
CA VAL A 796 4.43 34.76 -12.90
C VAL A 796 4.22 35.70 -11.71
N TYR A 797 4.55 35.28 -10.49
CA TYR A 797 4.48 36.13 -9.30
C TYR A 797 5.42 37.35 -9.43
N ASN A 798 6.65 37.14 -9.91
CA ASN A 798 7.62 38.23 -10.10
C ASN A 798 7.14 39.23 -11.16
N GLU A 799 6.67 38.74 -12.32
CA GLU A 799 6.11 39.58 -13.39
C GLU A 799 4.88 40.38 -12.93
N LEU A 800 3.95 39.75 -12.20
CA LEU A 800 2.74 40.40 -11.70
C LEU A 800 3.04 41.37 -10.55
N THR A 801 3.96 41.06 -9.64
CA THR A 801 4.37 41.98 -8.57
C THR A 801 4.95 43.27 -9.16
N ALA A 802 5.81 43.16 -10.18
CA ALA A 802 6.40 44.31 -10.87
C ALA A 802 5.36 45.12 -11.67
N SER A 803 4.54 44.46 -12.49
CA SER A 803 3.58 45.14 -13.38
C SER A 803 2.37 45.73 -12.65
N THR A 804 1.86 45.05 -11.62
CA THR A 804 0.70 45.51 -10.81
C THR A 804 1.08 46.38 -9.61
N LYS A 805 2.36 46.73 -9.45
CA LYS A 805 2.90 47.48 -8.29
C LYS A 805 2.57 46.85 -6.93
N GLY A 806 2.60 45.52 -6.84
CA GLY A 806 2.28 44.78 -5.62
C GLY A 806 0.78 44.62 -5.32
N SER A 807 -0.09 44.74 -6.33
CA SER A 807 -1.54 44.48 -6.20
C SER A 807 -1.90 42.99 -6.34
N PHE A 808 -0.90 42.12 -6.52
CA PHE A 808 -1.01 40.66 -6.50
C PHE A 808 -0.09 40.09 -5.41
N GLU A 809 -0.58 39.12 -4.65
CA GLU A 809 0.16 38.42 -3.58
C GLU A 809 -0.26 36.94 -3.54
N VAL A 810 0.58 36.06 -3.00
CA VAL A 810 0.30 34.63 -2.84
C VAL A 810 0.39 34.23 -1.36
N VAL A 811 -0.51 33.34 -0.93
CA VAL A 811 -0.48 32.74 0.40
C VAL A 811 -0.42 31.22 0.26
N LEU A 812 0.71 30.64 0.67
CA LEU A 812 0.90 29.19 0.72
C LEU A 812 0.01 28.58 1.82
N VAL A 813 -0.92 27.75 1.40
CA VAL A 813 -1.69 26.82 2.23
C VAL A 813 -0.98 25.47 2.18
N SER A 814 0.01 25.30 3.06
CA SER A 814 0.84 24.09 3.07
C SER A 814 0.04 22.86 3.49
N THR A 815 0.26 21.75 2.78
CA THR A 815 -0.18 20.39 3.15
C THR A 815 1.03 19.48 3.40
N ASP A 816 2.13 20.07 3.89
CA ASP A 816 3.33 19.36 4.34
C ASP A 816 3.04 18.51 5.60
N ARG A 817 3.89 17.51 5.86
CA ARG A 817 3.69 16.51 6.94
C ARG A 817 4.38 16.87 8.24
N ASP A 818 5.44 17.68 8.16
CA ASP A 818 6.08 18.28 9.31
C ASP A 818 6.66 19.67 8.99
N SER A 819 6.98 20.42 10.04
CA SER A 819 7.46 21.80 9.95
C SER A 819 8.80 21.95 9.22
N ARG A 820 9.57 20.88 9.01
CA ARG A 820 10.82 20.91 8.23
C ARG A 820 10.52 20.92 6.73
N GLU A 821 9.58 20.08 6.28
CA GLU A 821 9.10 20.10 4.89
C GLU A 821 8.52 21.50 4.54
N PHE A 822 7.72 22.07 5.46
CA PHE A 822 7.21 23.44 5.36
C PHE A 822 8.34 24.50 5.27
N ASN A 823 9.33 24.44 6.16
CA ASN A 823 10.44 25.41 6.16
C ASN A 823 11.31 25.32 4.89
N ILE A 824 11.48 24.12 4.31
CA ILE A 824 12.15 23.95 3.01
C ILE A 824 11.33 24.62 1.89
N ASN A 825 10.00 24.51 1.91
CA ASN A 825 9.13 25.26 0.98
C ASN A 825 9.29 26.78 1.16
N MET A 826 9.16 27.30 2.38
CA MET A 826 9.28 28.74 2.67
C MET A 826 10.62 29.34 2.25
N THR A 827 11.72 28.59 2.38
CA THR A 827 13.06 29.04 1.98
C THR A 827 13.17 29.29 0.47
N ASN A 828 12.39 28.57 -0.35
CA ASN A 828 12.47 28.59 -1.81
C ASN A 828 11.36 29.41 -2.49
N MET A 829 10.49 30.09 -1.73
CA MET A 829 9.33 30.83 -2.24
C MET A 829 9.41 32.33 -1.88
N PRO A 830 8.93 33.24 -2.75
CA PRO A 830 9.00 34.67 -2.52
C PRO A 830 7.83 35.22 -1.66
N TRP A 831 6.76 34.44 -1.50
CA TRP A 831 5.45 34.87 -1.03
C TRP A 831 5.15 34.49 0.44
N LEU A 832 3.93 34.77 0.90
CA LEU A 832 3.46 34.57 2.27
C LEU A 832 2.92 33.14 2.51
N ALA A 833 2.67 32.77 3.76
CA ALA A 833 2.08 31.48 4.15
C ALA A 833 1.26 31.56 5.43
N ILE A 834 0.34 30.60 5.59
CA ILE A 834 -0.29 30.32 6.88
C ILE A 834 0.71 29.56 7.77
N PRO A 835 0.85 29.89 9.06
CA PRO A 835 1.75 29.18 9.96
C PRO A 835 1.49 27.66 10.00
N TYR A 836 2.55 26.86 10.11
CA TYR A 836 2.42 25.40 10.00
C TYR A 836 1.53 24.78 11.10
N GLU A 837 1.58 25.24 12.35
CA GLU A 837 0.76 24.66 13.42
C GLU A 837 -0.72 25.13 13.42
N ASP A 838 -1.15 25.90 12.40
CA ASP A 838 -2.49 26.52 12.37
C ASP A 838 -3.52 25.72 11.56
N ARG A 839 -4.71 25.48 12.14
CA ARG A 839 -5.81 24.69 11.54
C ARG A 839 -6.41 25.34 10.29
N THR A 840 -6.23 26.65 10.10
CA THR A 840 -6.71 27.37 8.90
C THR A 840 -6.21 26.72 7.60
N ARG A 841 -5.08 25.98 7.63
CA ARG A 841 -4.60 25.20 6.48
C ARG A 841 -5.57 24.09 6.09
N GLN A 842 -6.01 23.28 7.06
CA GLN A 842 -7.00 22.23 6.89
C GLN A 842 -8.37 22.84 6.52
N ASP A 843 -8.78 23.89 7.23
CA ASP A 843 -10.07 24.55 6.99
C ASP A 843 -10.18 25.11 5.56
N LEU A 844 -9.11 25.70 5.01
CA LEU A 844 -9.12 26.17 3.62
C LEU A 844 -9.11 25.03 2.60
N CYS A 845 -8.42 23.92 2.86
CA CYS A 845 -8.49 22.73 2.01
C CYS A 845 -9.93 22.19 1.94
N ARG A 846 -10.65 22.19 3.07
CA ARG A 846 -12.06 21.81 3.19
C ARG A 846 -12.99 22.82 2.50
N ILE A 847 -12.92 24.10 2.87
CA ILE A 847 -13.72 25.20 2.32
C ILE A 847 -13.62 25.25 0.79
N PHE A 848 -12.41 25.12 0.23
CA PHE A 848 -12.20 25.14 -1.22
C PHE A 848 -12.22 23.76 -1.90
N ASN A 849 -12.58 22.68 -1.18
CA ASN A 849 -12.74 21.32 -1.71
C ASN A 849 -11.48 20.80 -2.46
N ILE A 850 -10.31 21.06 -1.89
CA ILE A 850 -9.00 20.81 -2.50
C ILE A 850 -8.61 19.33 -2.37
N LYS A 851 -9.04 18.52 -3.34
CA LYS A 851 -8.75 17.07 -3.39
C LYS A 851 -7.39 16.70 -3.98
N LEU A 852 -6.72 17.63 -4.66
CA LEU A 852 -5.46 17.39 -5.37
C LEU A 852 -4.53 18.61 -5.26
N ILE A 853 -3.22 18.36 -5.23
CA ILE A 853 -2.17 19.38 -5.16
C ILE A 853 -1.17 19.23 -6.31
N PRO A 854 -0.55 20.31 -6.82
CA PRO A 854 -0.81 21.71 -6.48
C PRO A 854 -2.19 22.17 -6.97
N ALA A 855 -2.81 23.08 -6.21
CA ALA A 855 -3.98 23.84 -6.63
C ALA A 855 -3.76 25.33 -6.35
N LEU A 856 -4.44 26.21 -7.09
CA LEU A 856 -4.32 27.65 -6.95
C LEU A 856 -5.71 28.28 -7.10
N VAL A 857 -6.21 28.87 -6.02
CA VAL A 857 -7.48 29.60 -5.97
C VAL A 857 -7.17 31.10 -5.94
N ILE A 858 -7.92 31.90 -6.67
CA ILE A 858 -7.77 33.36 -6.74
C ILE A 858 -8.95 34.02 -6.03
N ILE A 859 -8.65 34.87 -5.06
CA ILE A 859 -9.56 35.83 -4.45
C ILE A 859 -9.26 37.20 -5.10
N GLY A 860 -10.28 37.87 -5.62
CA GLY A 860 -10.16 39.18 -6.23
C GLY A 860 -10.09 40.32 -5.20
N PRO A 861 -9.85 41.57 -5.65
CA PRO A 861 -9.77 42.73 -4.77
C PRO A 861 -11.10 43.07 -4.05
N GLU A 862 -12.24 42.57 -4.55
CA GLU A 862 -13.55 42.62 -3.88
C GLU A 862 -13.75 41.52 -2.82
N GLU A 863 -12.70 40.80 -2.42
CA GLU A 863 -12.72 39.67 -1.47
C GLU A 863 -13.61 38.49 -1.88
N LYS A 864 -13.93 38.38 -3.18
CA LYS A 864 -14.71 37.27 -3.76
C LYS A 864 -13.78 36.29 -4.48
N THR A 865 -14.10 35.00 -4.47
CA THR A 865 -13.36 34.02 -5.27
C THR A 865 -13.64 34.22 -6.77
N VAL A 866 -12.59 34.51 -7.53
CA VAL A 866 -12.62 34.77 -8.97
C VAL A 866 -12.41 33.48 -9.77
N CYS A 867 -11.56 32.57 -9.28
CA CYS A 867 -11.28 31.30 -9.95
C CYS A 867 -10.78 30.25 -8.95
N THR A 868 -11.28 29.01 -9.04
CA THR A 868 -10.87 27.88 -8.19
C THR A 868 -9.81 26.97 -8.83
N ASN A 869 -9.48 27.17 -10.11
CA ASN A 869 -8.50 26.38 -10.87
C ASN A 869 -7.51 27.27 -11.66
N ALA A 870 -7.02 28.36 -11.05
CA ALA A 870 -6.12 29.29 -11.73
C ALA A 870 -4.74 28.67 -12.03
N ARG A 871 -4.42 27.50 -11.45
CA ARG A 871 -3.25 26.70 -11.83
C ARG A 871 -3.19 26.44 -13.33
N GLU A 872 -4.33 26.07 -13.93
CA GLU A 872 -4.41 25.78 -15.35
C GLU A 872 -4.20 27.04 -16.19
N MET A 873 -4.83 28.15 -15.80
CA MET A 873 -4.62 29.47 -16.42
C MET A 873 -3.15 29.91 -16.38
N VAL A 874 -2.47 29.73 -15.24
CA VAL A 874 -1.04 30.03 -15.08
C VAL A 874 -0.16 29.13 -15.96
N SER A 875 -0.39 27.82 -15.98
CA SER A 875 0.41 26.89 -16.80
C SER A 875 0.18 27.03 -18.30
N LEU A 876 -0.99 27.53 -18.75
CA LEU A 876 -1.29 27.81 -20.15
C LEU A 876 -0.78 29.19 -20.59
N TYR A 877 -1.18 30.24 -19.86
CA TYR A 877 -1.10 31.62 -20.32
C TYR A 877 -0.09 32.49 -19.54
N GLY A 878 0.44 31.98 -18.42
CA GLY A 878 1.35 32.73 -17.56
C GLY A 878 0.69 33.99 -16.97
N SER A 879 1.49 35.05 -16.78
CA SER A 879 1.04 36.36 -16.28
C SER A 879 -0.06 37.00 -17.13
N ARG A 880 -0.13 36.69 -18.44
CA ARG A 880 -1.19 37.20 -19.35
C ARG A 880 -2.60 36.91 -18.82
N SER A 881 -2.78 35.81 -18.09
CA SER A 881 -4.06 35.38 -17.52
C SER A 881 -4.62 36.30 -16.44
N TYR A 882 -3.80 37.14 -15.79
CA TYR A 882 -4.27 38.13 -14.80
C TYR A 882 -5.36 39.04 -15.43
N PRO A 883 -6.49 39.31 -14.73
CA PRO A 883 -6.79 39.04 -13.32
C PRO A 883 -7.44 37.67 -13.02
N PHE A 884 -7.19 36.65 -13.86
CA PHE A 884 -7.64 35.26 -13.72
C PHE A 884 -9.17 35.04 -13.82
N THR A 885 -9.89 35.97 -14.48
CA THR A 885 -11.32 35.83 -14.78
C THR A 885 -11.54 34.99 -16.04
N GLU A 886 -12.67 34.29 -16.14
CA GLU A 886 -13.05 33.55 -17.36
C GLU A 886 -13.12 34.48 -18.59
N SER A 887 -13.66 35.69 -18.43
CA SER A 887 -13.70 36.71 -19.48
C SER A 887 -12.31 37.07 -20.04
N ARG A 888 -11.27 37.05 -19.20
CA ARG A 888 -9.90 37.32 -19.61
C ARG A 888 -9.31 36.15 -20.39
N ILE A 889 -9.67 34.92 -20.05
CA ILE A 889 -9.25 33.73 -20.81
C ILE A 889 -9.90 33.72 -22.20
N VAL A 890 -11.20 34.03 -22.30
CA VAL A 890 -11.91 34.15 -23.59
C VAL A 890 -11.30 35.26 -24.47
N GLU A 891 -10.89 36.39 -23.88
CA GLU A 891 -10.17 37.45 -24.59
C GLU A 891 -8.81 36.97 -25.12
N LEU A 892 -8.02 36.28 -24.29
CA LEU A 892 -6.71 35.73 -24.68
C LEU A 892 -6.83 34.70 -25.79
N GLU A 893 -7.78 33.77 -25.68
CA GLU A 893 -8.03 32.74 -26.70
C GLU A 893 -8.53 33.35 -28.01
N GLY A 894 -9.37 34.38 -27.94
CA GLY A 894 -9.79 35.17 -29.10
C GLY A 894 -8.64 35.93 -29.78
N CYS A 895 -7.69 36.47 -29.00
CA CYS A 895 -6.49 37.12 -29.52
C CYS A 895 -5.50 36.10 -30.11
N LEU A 896 -5.20 35.01 -29.42
CA LEU A 896 -4.34 33.92 -29.91
C LEU A 896 -4.90 33.30 -31.20
N LYS A 897 -6.23 33.15 -31.32
CA LYS A 897 -6.85 32.69 -32.56
C LYS A 897 -6.61 33.67 -33.71
N LYS A 898 -6.79 34.98 -33.52
CA LYS A 898 -6.52 36.00 -34.55
C LYS A 898 -5.04 35.99 -34.96
N GLU A 899 -4.14 35.80 -34.01
CA GLU A 899 -2.69 35.65 -34.23
C GLU A 899 -2.41 34.42 -35.12
N GLY A 900 -2.92 33.24 -34.76
CA GLY A 900 -2.77 32.01 -35.55
C GLY A 900 -3.52 32.00 -36.89
N ASP A 901 -4.56 32.80 -37.05
CA ASP A 901 -5.25 33.04 -38.33
C ASP A 901 -4.55 34.09 -39.21
N SER A 902 -3.57 34.84 -38.67
CA SER A 902 -2.74 35.80 -39.42
C SER A 902 -1.47 35.16 -40.03
N PHE A 903 -0.95 34.09 -39.41
CA PHE A 903 0.20 33.35 -39.91
C PHE A 903 -0.17 32.39 -41.07
N PRO A 904 0.73 32.17 -42.03
CA PRO A 904 0.53 31.14 -43.06
C PRO A 904 0.43 29.75 -42.42
N ARG A 905 -0.43 28.87 -42.93
CA ARG A 905 -0.63 27.51 -42.36
C ARG A 905 0.60 26.60 -42.50
N LYS A 906 1.51 26.92 -43.42
CA LYS A 906 2.77 26.21 -43.65
C LYS A 906 3.84 27.16 -44.16
N VAL A 907 5.11 26.83 -43.92
CA VAL A 907 6.29 27.53 -44.45
C VAL A 907 7.38 26.53 -44.84
N LYS A 908 8.37 26.98 -45.62
CA LYS A 908 9.61 26.23 -45.87
C LYS A 908 10.78 27.02 -45.34
N ASP A 909 11.46 26.48 -44.33
CA ASP A 909 12.72 27.04 -43.87
C ASP A 909 13.85 26.71 -44.87
N LYS A 910 14.92 27.51 -44.90
CA LYS A 910 16.03 27.36 -45.85
C LYS A 910 17.19 26.52 -45.30
N LYS A 911 17.15 26.15 -44.02
CA LYS A 911 18.13 25.32 -43.30
C LYS A 911 17.52 23.97 -42.88
N HIS A 912 16.23 23.75 -43.13
CA HIS A 912 15.53 22.52 -42.86
C HIS A 912 14.74 22.03 -44.08
N GLU A 913 14.95 20.76 -44.47
CA GLU A 913 14.49 20.21 -45.75
C GLU A 913 12.97 19.96 -45.82
N HIS A 914 12.32 19.78 -44.67
CA HIS A 914 10.89 19.49 -44.60
C HIS A 914 10.03 20.75 -44.46
N GLU A 915 8.80 20.68 -44.99
CA GLU A 915 7.79 21.72 -44.85
C GLU A 915 7.27 21.80 -43.41
N LEU A 916 7.42 22.97 -42.78
CA LEU A 916 6.95 23.23 -41.42
C LEU A 916 5.47 23.63 -41.44
N LYS A 917 4.68 23.15 -40.48
CA LYS A 917 3.26 23.48 -40.33
C LYS A 917 3.06 24.37 -39.11
N LEU A 918 2.10 25.29 -39.18
CA LEU A 918 1.69 26.09 -38.02
C LEU A 918 0.88 25.21 -37.05
N ASP A 919 1.35 25.05 -35.82
CA ASP A 919 0.66 24.32 -34.75
C ASP A 919 0.68 25.07 -33.40
N MET A 920 -0.21 24.70 -32.48
CA MET A 920 -0.40 25.37 -31.20
C MET A 920 0.36 24.68 -30.05
N ALA A 921 1.59 25.13 -29.78
CA ALA A 921 2.48 24.54 -28.80
C ALA A 921 2.41 25.21 -27.40
N LYS A 922 2.13 24.44 -26.34
CA LYS A 922 2.16 24.94 -24.94
C LYS A 922 3.56 25.35 -24.46
N GLY A 923 4.61 24.87 -25.14
CA GLY A 923 6.00 25.22 -24.89
C GLY A 923 6.93 24.42 -25.79
N TYR A 924 7.93 25.07 -26.39
CA TYR A 924 8.93 24.47 -27.27
C TYR A 924 10.25 25.25 -27.24
N VAL A 925 11.27 24.82 -27.96
CA VAL A 925 12.54 25.57 -28.15
C VAL A 925 12.73 25.80 -29.65
N CYS A 926 12.87 27.07 -30.06
CA CYS A 926 13.05 27.42 -31.46
C CYS A 926 14.46 27.05 -31.95
N ASP A 927 14.55 26.26 -33.03
CA ASP A 927 15.82 25.74 -33.53
C ASP A 927 16.71 26.76 -34.23
N PHE A 928 16.16 27.88 -34.69
CA PHE A 928 16.94 29.00 -35.21
C PHE A 928 17.63 29.79 -34.09
N CYS A 929 16.88 30.31 -33.11
CA CYS A 929 17.41 31.22 -32.10
C CYS A 929 17.74 30.57 -30.73
N LYS A 930 17.44 29.28 -30.57
CA LYS A 930 17.58 28.46 -29.34
C LYS A 930 16.94 29.06 -28.07
N LYS A 931 15.91 29.90 -28.22
CA LYS A 931 15.09 30.43 -27.11
C LYS A 931 13.79 29.63 -27.01
N GLN A 932 13.16 29.63 -25.83
CA GLN A 932 11.84 29.01 -25.67
C GLN A 932 10.75 29.79 -26.45
N GLY A 933 9.73 29.06 -26.92
CA GLY A 933 8.52 29.60 -27.51
C GLY A 933 7.27 29.03 -26.85
N LYS A 934 6.13 29.71 -27.05
CA LYS A 934 4.79 29.33 -26.56
C LYS A 934 3.73 29.79 -27.56
N PHE A 935 2.54 29.21 -27.45
CA PHE A 935 1.35 29.44 -28.28
C PHE A 935 1.51 28.98 -29.73
N TRP A 936 2.25 29.69 -30.58
CA TRP A 936 2.35 29.36 -32.01
C TRP A 936 3.76 28.93 -32.39
N ALA A 937 3.88 27.79 -33.08
CA ALA A 937 5.13 27.24 -33.59
C ALA A 937 5.00 26.88 -35.08
N PHE A 938 6.07 27.04 -35.84
CA PHE A 938 6.24 26.37 -37.12
C PHE A 938 7.00 25.07 -36.89
N SER A 939 6.25 23.99 -36.72
CA SER A 939 6.77 22.67 -36.35
C SER A 939 6.95 21.78 -37.57
N CYS A 940 8.06 21.06 -37.62
CA CYS A 940 8.23 19.95 -38.55
C CYS A 940 7.36 18.76 -38.10
N ASP A 941 6.74 18.04 -39.03
CA ASP A 941 6.14 16.72 -38.76
C ASP A 941 7.17 15.57 -38.86
N ALA A 942 8.27 15.81 -39.59
CA ALA A 942 9.28 14.82 -39.96
C ALA A 942 10.67 15.10 -39.34
N CYS A 943 10.67 15.72 -38.15
CA CYS A 943 11.70 15.68 -37.11
C CYS A 943 11.27 16.56 -35.92
N ASP A 944 12.05 16.56 -34.84
CA ASP A 944 11.94 17.49 -33.72
C ASP A 944 12.66 18.81 -34.11
N TYR A 945 12.03 19.61 -34.97
CA TYR A 945 12.52 20.94 -35.40
C TYR A 945 11.37 21.95 -35.39
N ASP A 946 11.47 22.98 -34.54
CA ASP A 946 10.44 23.99 -34.33
C ASP A 946 10.98 25.40 -34.55
N LEU A 947 10.20 26.32 -35.13
CA LEU A 947 10.54 27.75 -35.23
C LEU A 947 9.51 28.67 -34.55
N HIS A 948 9.97 29.82 -34.06
CA HIS A 948 9.08 30.97 -33.81
C HIS A 948 8.58 31.52 -35.15
N PRO A 949 7.31 31.97 -35.26
CA PRO A 949 6.83 32.70 -36.43
C PRO A 949 7.74 33.86 -36.84
N THR A 950 8.16 34.68 -35.87
CA THR A 950 9.12 35.78 -36.10
C THR A 950 10.48 35.30 -36.61
N CYS A 951 10.94 34.11 -36.22
CA CYS A 951 12.21 33.53 -36.68
C CYS A 951 12.11 32.89 -38.09
N VAL A 952 10.91 32.85 -38.68
CA VAL A 952 10.73 32.61 -40.12
C VAL A 952 10.81 33.94 -40.85
N GLU A 953 10.07 34.95 -40.39
CA GLU A 953 10.04 36.30 -40.96
C GLU A 953 11.44 36.97 -40.97
N GLU A 954 12.19 36.88 -39.88
CA GLU A 954 13.59 37.37 -39.77
C GLU A 954 14.53 36.70 -40.80
N GLN A 955 14.27 35.45 -41.20
CA GLN A 955 15.04 34.73 -42.21
C GLN A 955 14.61 35.01 -43.66
N GLU A 956 13.46 35.67 -43.87
CA GLU A 956 13.08 36.23 -45.16
C GLU A 956 13.56 37.68 -45.29
N ALA A 957 13.44 38.47 -44.22
CA ALA A 957 13.88 39.87 -44.18
C ALA A 957 15.41 40.05 -44.25
N SER A 958 16.21 39.08 -43.78
CA SER A 958 17.68 39.12 -43.85
C SER A 958 18.27 38.72 -45.21
N LEU A 959 17.45 38.69 -46.27
CA LEU A 959 17.82 38.36 -47.65
C LEU A 959 17.32 39.40 -48.67
N VAL A 960 17.02 40.63 -48.21
CA VAL A 960 16.67 41.82 -49.00
C VAL A 960 17.69 42.93 -48.70
#